data_AF-A0A6G6K907-F1
#
_entry.id   AF-A0A6G6K907-F1
#
_cell.length_a   1.000
_cell.length_b   1.000
_cell.length_c   1.000
_cell.angle_alpha   90.00
_cell.angle_beta   90.00
_cell.angle_gamma   90.00
#
_symmetry.space_group_name_H-M   'P 1'
#
loop_
_entity.id
_entity.type
_entity.pdbx_description
1 polymer ?
#
loop_
_entity_poly.entity_id
_entity_poly.type
_entity_poly.pdbx_seq_one_letter_code
_entity_poly.pdbx_strand_id
1 'polypeptide(L)'
;MKHLRPLLILAVTTAVAAPAFLRGEDPLANQFKAFDKDGDGRVSMAELEGKPMLKKLDLDGDGYVTLEETRTGMARLRGAVTNRIKDAKDEQGTVPLEVLFKQVDANDDGKLTKEELPREDWFNKLDGNKDGTVVIDEARAVLGSQVSRRFLPKQDSAVAITKPDESLKEQPQQLKGSEHGVGHLVADVTLKDLSGKDVTVSQLKGKNGLVFALFSATCPISNKLGAEYARLAKECAERNIAFVLLNAVPGDKTEDLQKFAKDHQLTTAVLNDPQSTLLRALSATTTTEVFLIDAARTLVYRGAVHDQYGLGYSKDAPTKEYLRMAIDDLTKGRPIQLAATTAPGCALDLPASDKVAAASTKVTYHNQVSRILQNNCVECHRADGVGPFSLETLADVIDNTGMIRKQVERGAMPPWFAAKGGSSTDSPWANDCSLSAADKADLLTWLNSSDHAAGDPKEAPLPRQFSGEWTIGKPDVVFALPKPFAIKAEGTMPYQRATVTTSFPEDRWVQAYEIIPTAPQVVHHVIVRVHEKGANISDRDEGSDGYWAAYVPGNTHRILPPAHAKRLPAGSTISFQIHYTPNGKPVEDQLKIGMIFAKEPPEYEVKVAAVSHPRIRIPAGASDHVEVRQQAIPTDMLFSAYMAHMHVRGKSFKYEVTYPDGKTETLLDIPRYDFNWQLAYDYKQPKFVPRGSVVKITAVYDNSTNNPANPDPTKEVRWGAQTFDEMMIGYVEHFVPLPKAKVAVK
;
A
#
# COMPACT_ATOMS: atom_id res chain seq x y z
N MET A 1 48.32 12.06 30.40
CA MET A 1 47.76 11.40 29.21
C MET A 1 46.23 11.47 29.23
N LYS A 2 45.62 12.61 28.85
CA LYS A 2 44.16 12.86 28.96
C LYS A 2 43.48 13.49 27.72
N HIS A 3 44.14 13.60 26.56
CA HIS A 3 43.63 14.47 25.47
C HIS A 3 43.56 13.87 24.05
N LEU A 4 43.37 12.55 23.90
CA LEU A 4 43.18 11.91 22.57
C LEU A 4 41.75 11.38 22.29
N ARG A 5 40.78 11.59 23.18
CA ARG A 5 39.46 10.91 23.13
C ARG A 5 38.34 11.45 22.21
N PRO A 6 38.28 12.68 21.63
CA PRO A 6 37.01 13.11 21.01
C PRO A 6 36.82 12.79 19.50
N LEU A 7 37.86 12.59 18.68
CA LEU A 7 37.69 12.56 17.21
C LEU A 7 37.89 11.21 16.52
N LEU A 8 38.65 10.26 17.08
CA LEU A 8 38.73 8.90 16.50
C LEU A 8 37.41 8.13 16.70
N ILE A 9 36.66 8.48 17.75
CA ILE A 9 35.27 8.06 17.99
C ILE A 9 34.38 8.43 16.80
N LEU A 10 34.70 9.47 16.01
CA LEU A 10 33.84 9.97 14.93
C LEU A 10 33.82 9.06 13.68
N ALA A 11 34.92 8.34 13.40
CA ALA A 11 34.94 7.38 12.29
C ALA A 11 34.11 6.11 12.59
N VAL A 12 33.96 5.77 13.88
CA VAL A 12 33.23 4.57 14.34
C VAL A 12 31.79 4.89 14.77
N THR A 13 31.49 6.11 15.25
CA THR A 13 30.14 6.50 15.72
C THR A 13 29.19 7.03 14.65
N THR A 14 29.62 7.15 13.39
CA THR A 14 28.69 7.44 12.27
C THR A 14 27.77 6.27 11.91
N ALA A 15 27.84 5.15 12.64
CA ALA A 15 26.80 4.11 12.64
C ALA A 15 25.63 4.40 13.61
N VAL A 16 25.69 5.48 14.40
CA VAL A 16 24.64 5.89 15.36
C VAL A 16 24.39 7.40 15.27
N ALA A 17 24.02 7.89 14.08
CA ALA A 17 23.54 9.27 13.89
C ALA A 17 22.05 9.28 13.50
N ALA A 18 21.20 8.79 14.40
CA ALA A 18 19.74 8.90 14.29
C ALA A 18 19.13 10.28 14.69
N PRO A 19 19.73 11.13 15.57
CA PRO A 19 18.98 12.26 16.13
C PRO A 19 18.90 13.51 15.22
N ALA A 20 19.81 13.67 14.25
CA ALA A 20 19.86 14.86 13.39
C ALA A 20 18.95 14.78 12.16
N PHE A 21 18.76 13.56 11.62
CA PHE A 21 17.92 13.31 10.44
C PHE A 21 16.43 13.54 10.73
N LEU A 22 15.98 13.25 11.96
CA LEU A 22 14.61 13.53 12.42
C LEU A 22 14.37 15.01 12.78
N ARG A 23 15.42 15.85 12.76
CA ARG A 23 15.34 17.31 13.00
C ARG A 23 15.70 18.17 11.78
N GLY A 24 16.20 17.57 10.68
CA GLY A 24 16.60 18.29 9.47
C GLY A 24 17.97 19.00 9.53
N GLU A 25 18.88 18.58 10.42
CA GLU A 25 20.19 19.24 10.62
C GLU A 25 21.38 18.40 10.08
N ASP A 26 22.40 19.06 9.52
CA ASP A 26 23.65 18.41 9.04
C ASP A 26 24.66 18.21 10.20
N PRO A 27 24.95 16.97 10.62
CA PRO A 27 25.83 16.67 11.75
C PRO A 27 27.28 17.11 11.54
N LEU A 28 27.77 17.07 10.29
CA LEU A 28 29.14 17.44 9.94
C LEU A 28 29.32 18.95 10.00
N ALA A 29 28.32 19.72 9.59
CA ALA A 29 28.32 21.18 9.68
C ALA A 29 28.34 21.67 11.13
N ASN A 30 27.61 21.01 12.04
CA ASN A 30 27.57 21.38 13.45
C ASN A 30 28.91 21.10 14.18
N GLN A 31 29.62 20.04 13.80
CA GLN A 31 30.94 19.75 14.37
C GLN A 31 32.03 20.61 13.75
N PHE A 32 31.93 20.95 12.47
CA PHE A 32 32.86 21.88 11.81
C PHE A 32 32.86 23.25 12.51
N LYS A 33 31.68 23.77 12.84
CA LYS A 33 31.51 25.00 13.65
C LYS A 33 32.12 24.93 15.06
N ALA A 34 32.39 23.73 15.59
CA ALA A 34 33.04 23.59 16.90
C ALA A 34 34.57 23.73 16.82
N PHE A 35 35.14 23.62 15.61
CA PHE A 35 36.58 23.76 15.35
C PHE A 35 36.96 25.09 14.69
N ASP A 36 36.04 25.68 13.95
CA ASP A 36 36.08 27.06 13.45
C ASP A 36 35.77 28.02 14.63
N LYS A 37 36.81 28.34 15.41
CA LYS A 37 36.69 29.11 16.66
C LYS A 37 36.55 30.60 16.39
N ASP A 38 37.12 31.10 15.30
CA ASP A 38 37.00 32.49 14.90
C ASP A 38 35.80 32.77 13.98
N GLY A 39 35.14 31.72 13.48
CA GLY A 39 33.89 31.80 12.74
C GLY A 39 34.08 32.21 11.29
N ASP A 40 35.27 32.05 10.73
CA ASP A 40 35.63 32.47 9.37
C ASP A 40 35.18 31.48 8.27
N GLY A 41 34.60 30.34 8.67
CA GLY A 41 34.12 29.29 7.76
C GLY A 41 35.22 28.33 7.29
N ARG A 42 36.43 28.43 7.85
CA ARG A 42 37.58 27.55 7.61
C ARG A 42 38.16 27.13 8.97
N VAL A 43 39.00 26.11 8.98
CA VAL A 43 39.72 25.71 10.20
C VAL A 43 41.21 25.77 9.94
N SER A 44 41.90 26.61 10.69
CA SER A 44 43.34 26.83 10.61
C SER A 44 44.15 25.86 11.48
N MET A 45 45.44 25.74 11.18
CA MET A 45 46.40 24.96 12.01
C MET A 45 46.47 25.43 13.47
N ALA A 46 46.23 26.71 13.73
CA ALA A 46 46.26 27.29 15.07
C ALA A 46 45.04 26.85 15.90
N GLU A 47 43.88 26.75 15.29
CA GLU A 47 42.62 26.36 15.97
C GLU A 47 42.59 24.88 16.37
N LEU A 48 43.38 24.06 15.67
CA LEU A 48 43.48 22.61 15.89
C LEU A 48 44.64 22.16 16.77
N GLU A 49 45.40 23.10 17.36
CA GLU A 49 46.48 22.82 18.33
C GLU A 49 47.54 21.82 17.78
N GLY A 50 47.90 21.92 16.50
CA GLY A 50 49.00 21.14 15.91
C GLY A 50 48.73 19.64 15.71
N LYS A 51 47.46 19.20 15.68
CA LYS A 51 47.11 17.79 15.44
C LYS A 51 47.53 17.31 14.04
N PRO A 52 48.27 16.18 13.91
CA PRO A 52 48.87 15.72 12.64
C PRO A 52 47.87 15.21 11.58
N MET A 53 46.57 15.32 11.83
CA MET A 53 45.51 14.86 10.93
C MET A 53 45.16 15.90 9.84
N LEU A 54 45.58 17.17 10.00
CA LEU A 54 45.26 18.25 9.06
C LEU A 54 45.82 18.00 7.65
N LYS A 55 47.07 17.52 7.55
CA LYS A 55 47.73 17.20 6.26
C LYS A 55 47.00 16.15 5.41
N LYS A 56 46.00 15.44 5.96
CA LYS A 56 45.21 14.43 5.25
C LYS A 56 43.83 14.94 4.82
N LEU A 57 43.40 16.08 5.36
CA LEU A 57 42.07 16.67 5.14
C LEU A 57 42.15 18.03 4.43
N ASP A 58 43.29 18.72 4.51
CA ASP A 58 43.68 19.83 3.63
C ASP A 58 44.03 19.23 2.26
N LEU A 59 43.08 19.27 1.32
CA LEU A 59 43.17 18.56 0.05
C LEU A 59 43.80 19.42 -1.04
N ASP A 60 43.71 20.74 -0.92
CA ASP A 60 44.32 21.68 -1.85
C ASP A 60 45.66 22.27 -1.37
N GLY A 61 46.04 22.00 -0.11
CA GLY A 61 47.34 22.33 0.46
C GLY A 61 47.47 23.80 0.87
N ASP A 62 46.35 24.51 1.04
CA ASP A 62 46.34 25.94 1.35
C ASP A 62 46.60 26.26 2.84
N GLY A 63 46.72 25.23 3.68
CA GLY A 63 46.98 25.35 5.11
C GLY A 63 45.73 25.53 5.98
N TYR A 64 44.55 25.50 5.37
CA TYR A 64 43.24 25.53 6.00
C TYR A 64 42.45 24.27 5.62
N VAL A 65 41.39 23.97 6.36
CA VAL A 65 40.46 22.89 6.02
C VAL A 65 39.05 23.43 5.97
N THR A 66 38.41 23.27 4.83
CA THR A 66 37.01 23.63 4.63
C THR A 66 36.06 22.47 4.96
N LEU A 67 34.76 22.78 5.14
CA LEU A 67 33.72 21.76 5.36
C LEU A 67 33.62 20.78 4.18
N GLU A 68 33.87 21.26 2.96
CA GLU A 68 33.84 20.47 1.73
C GLU A 68 35.00 19.47 1.67
N GLU A 69 36.21 19.91 2.02
CA GLU A 69 37.38 19.05 2.10
C GLU A 69 37.29 18.04 3.23
N THR A 70 36.70 18.45 4.36
CA THR A 70 36.38 17.54 5.47
C THR A 70 35.46 16.42 5.01
N ARG A 71 34.38 16.74 4.29
CA ARG A 71 33.46 15.73 3.72
C ARG A 71 34.18 14.80 2.73
N THR A 72 35.02 15.36 1.87
CA THR A 72 35.71 14.62 0.80
C THR A 72 36.81 13.71 1.33
N GLY A 73 37.64 14.19 2.26
CA GLY A 73 38.70 13.41 2.89
C GLY A 73 38.16 12.31 3.81
N MET A 74 37.05 12.56 4.52
CA MET A 74 36.34 11.54 5.31
C MET A 74 35.75 10.44 4.42
N ALA A 75 35.20 10.78 3.24
CA ALA A 75 34.72 9.80 2.27
C ALA A 75 35.86 8.92 1.72
N ARG A 76 37.03 9.51 1.41
CA ARG A 76 38.23 8.77 0.97
C ARG A 76 38.76 7.81 2.03
N LEU A 77 38.81 8.24 3.30
CA LEU A 77 39.23 7.39 4.42
C LEU A 77 38.27 6.21 4.64
N ARG A 78 36.96 6.44 4.53
CA ARG A 78 35.93 5.40 4.64
C ARG A 78 36.03 4.36 3.52
N GLY A 79 36.32 4.80 2.29
CA GLY A 79 36.57 3.93 1.14
C GLY A 79 37.83 3.07 1.27
N ALA A 80 38.92 3.64 1.81
CA ALA A 80 40.18 2.92 2.01
C ALA A 80 40.07 1.80 3.06
N VAL A 81 39.31 2.02 4.13
CA VAL A 81 39.07 1.01 5.19
C VAL A 81 38.17 -0.12 4.70
N THR A 82 37.15 0.18 3.89
CA THR A 82 36.25 -0.83 3.32
C THR A 82 36.94 -1.72 2.27
N ASN A 83 37.89 -1.18 1.51
CA ASN A 83 38.70 -1.97 0.57
C ASN A 83 39.68 -2.91 1.28
N ARG A 84 40.37 -2.47 2.33
CA ARG A 84 41.29 -3.34 3.11
C ARG A 84 40.61 -4.58 3.72
N ILE A 85 39.33 -4.48 4.11
CA ILE A 85 38.54 -5.60 4.64
C ILE A 85 38.04 -6.53 3.52
N LYS A 86 37.87 -6.03 2.30
CA LYS A 86 37.59 -6.88 1.13
C LYS A 86 38.82 -7.69 0.72
N ASP A 87 40.01 -7.08 0.78
CA ASP A 87 41.25 -7.66 0.31
C ASP A 87 41.86 -8.70 1.28
N ALA A 88 41.44 -8.69 2.55
CA ALA A 88 41.92 -9.62 3.59
C ALA A 88 41.04 -10.86 3.83
N LYS A 89 40.06 -11.12 2.95
CA LYS A 89 39.19 -12.31 3.03
C LYS A 89 39.82 -13.48 2.31
N ASP A 90 39.75 -14.66 2.91
CA ASP A 90 39.98 -15.91 2.18
C ASP A 90 38.76 -16.31 1.35
N GLU A 91 38.89 -17.35 0.52
CA GLU A 91 37.84 -17.86 -0.38
C GLU A 91 36.57 -18.31 0.38
N GLN A 92 36.66 -18.52 1.70
CA GLN A 92 35.57 -18.92 2.58
C GLN A 92 34.96 -17.74 3.36
N GLY A 93 35.46 -16.51 3.13
CA GLY A 93 34.93 -15.28 3.71
C GLY A 93 35.26 -15.07 5.19
N THR A 94 36.31 -15.74 5.71
CA THR A 94 36.81 -15.55 7.08
C THR A 94 37.86 -14.44 7.11
N VAL A 95 38.03 -13.82 8.29
CA VAL A 95 39.00 -12.72 8.51
C VAL A 95 39.96 -13.15 9.62
N PRO A 96 41.29 -12.97 9.46
CA PRO A 96 42.26 -13.29 10.51
C PRO A 96 41.99 -12.52 11.80
N LEU A 97 42.13 -13.18 12.95
CA LEU A 97 41.84 -12.58 14.25
C LEU A 97 42.71 -11.34 14.51
N GLU A 98 43.94 -11.32 14.01
CA GLU A 98 44.89 -10.20 14.12
C GLU A 98 44.34 -8.92 13.47
N VAL A 99 43.61 -9.06 12.36
CA VAL A 99 43.01 -7.93 11.64
C VAL A 99 41.81 -7.37 12.42
N LEU A 100 41.03 -8.25 13.05
CA LEU A 100 39.90 -7.87 13.90
C LEU A 100 40.36 -7.26 15.24
N PHE A 101 41.40 -7.83 15.85
CA PHE A 101 41.95 -7.37 17.12
C PHE A 101 42.49 -5.94 16.99
N LYS A 102 43.27 -5.68 15.92
CA LYS A 102 43.80 -4.35 15.61
C LYS A 102 42.71 -3.31 15.27
N GLN A 103 41.51 -3.75 14.91
CA GLN A 103 40.39 -2.85 14.62
C GLN A 103 39.71 -2.35 15.90
N VAL A 104 39.76 -3.14 16.97
CA VAL A 104 39.14 -2.84 18.27
C VAL A 104 40.16 -2.19 19.22
N ASP A 105 41.45 -2.47 19.02
CA ASP A 105 42.57 -1.80 19.68
C ASP A 105 42.71 -0.36 19.15
N ALA A 106 41.86 0.52 19.69
CA ALA A 106 41.70 1.88 19.19
C ALA A 106 42.93 2.77 19.45
N ASN A 107 43.81 2.34 20.35
CA ASN A 107 45.02 3.07 20.75
C ASN A 107 46.33 2.41 20.22
N ASP A 108 46.22 1.23 19.57
CA ASP A 108 47.31 0.42 18.98
C ASP A 108 48.37 0.00 20.01
N ASP A 109 47.96 -0.23 21.27
CA ASP A 109 48.85 -0.64 22.37
C ASP A 109 48.99 -2.17 22.53
N GLY A 110 48.29 -2.93 21.70
CA GLY A 110 48.30 -4.39 21.67
C GLY A 110 47.39 -5.05 22.70
N LYS A 111 46.54 -4.27 23.39
CA LYS A 111 45.59 -4.73 24.41
C LYS A 111 44.20 -4.14 24.18
N LEU A 112 43.17 -4.86 24.61
CA LEU A 112 41.80 -4.33 24.61
C LEU A 112 41.35 -4.06 26.03
N THR A 113 40.90 -2.84 26.28
CA THR A 113 40.29 -2.41 27.54
C THR A 113 38.76 -2.53 27.51
N LYS A 114 38.09 -2.44 28.67
CA LYS A 114 36.62 -2.46 28.74
C LYS A 114 35.98 -1.32 27.95
N GLU A 115 36.70 -0.20 27.79
CA GLU A 115 36.28 0.94 26.99
C GLU A 115 36.33 0.66 25.48
N GLU A 116 37.26 -0.17 25.03
CA GLU A 116 37.42 -0.59 23.63
C GLU A 116 36.49 -1.75 23.26
N LEU A 117 36.13 -2.58 24.24
CA LEU A 117 35.21 -3.70 24.07
C LEU A 117 34.04 -3.62 25.08
N PRO A 118 33.04 -2.74 24.86
CA PRO A 118 32.02 -2.36 25.85
C PRO A 118 30.92 -3.41 26.12
N ARG A 119 31.21 -4.70 25.92
CA ARG A 119 30.33 -5.82 26.28
C ARG A 119 30.95 -6.62 27.43
N GLU A 120 30.49 -6.34 28.63
CA GLU A 120 31.04 -6.88 29.88
C GLU A 120 31.06 -8.42 29.91
N ASP A 121 30.00 -9.08 29.42
CA ASP A 121 29.90 -10.54 29.33
C ASP A 121 30.96 -11.17 28.42
N TRP A 122 31.40 -10.42 27.41
CA TRP A 122 32.35 -10.89 26.40
C TRP A 122 33.78 -10.55 26.81
N PHE A 123 33.98 -9.36 27.36
CA PHE A 123 35.24 -8.95 27.97
C PHE A 123 35.69 -9.94 29.04
N ASN A 124 34.80 -10.29 29.98
CA ASN A 124 35.11 -11.22 31.06
C ASN A 124 35.36 -12.67 30.58
N LYS A 125 34.96 -13.02 29.35
CA LYS A 125 35.25 -14.33 28.73
C LYS A 125 36.60 -14.36 28.04
N LEU A 126 37.04 -13.23 27.49
CA LEU A 126 38.32 -13.12 26.80
C LEU A 126 39.46 -12.78 27.76
N ASP A 127 39.17 -12.05 28.85
CA ASP A 127 40.12 -11.74 29.92
C ASP A 127 40.33 -12.96 30.82
N GLY A 128 41.09 -13.94 30.30
CA GLY A 128 41.30 -15.23 30.93
C GLY A 128 42.11 -15.13 32.24
N ASN A 129 43.02 -14.17 32.32
CA ASN A 129 43.86 -13.93 33.49
C ASN A 129 43.22 -12.94 34.51
N LYS A 130 42.13 -12.26 34.12
CA LYS A 130 41.35 -11.29 34.90
C LYS A 130 42.15 -10.05 35.30
N ASP A 131 43.09 -9.62 34.48
CA ASP A 131 43.93 -8.45 34.72
C ASP A 131 43.27 -7.13 34.26
N GLY A 132 42.06 -7.21 33.68
CA GLY A 132 41.31 -6.05 33.23
C GLY A 132 41.71 -5.57 31.83
N THR A 133 42.54 -6.32 31.11
CA THR A 133 42.89 -6.13 29.70
C THR A 133 42.86 -7.46 28.96
N VAL A 134 42.49 -7.44 27.68
CA VAL A 134 42.52 -8.65 26.83
C VAL A 134 43.67 -8.52 25.85
N VAL A 135 44.63 -9.44 25.86
CA VAL A 135 45.67 -9.51 24.83
C VAL A 135 45.30 -10.50 23.73
N ILE A 136 45.95 -10.37 22.55
CA ILE A 136 45.60 -11.16 21.37
C ILE A 136 45.70 -12.67 21.59
N ASP A 137 46.64 -13.12 22.43
CA ASP A 137 46.81 -14.53 22.74
C ASP A 137 45.65 -15.08 23.59
N GLU A 138 45.05 -14.27 24.45
CA GLU A 138 43.86 -14.62 25.22
C GLU A 138 42.62 -14.65 24.32
N ALA A 139 42.49 -13.67 23.42
CA ALA A 139 41.45 -13.68 22.39
C ALA A 139 41.58 -14.90 21.47
N ARG A 140 42.80 -15.30 21.10
CA ARG A 140 43.09 -16.47 20.27
C ARG A 140 42.78 -17.78 21.00
N ALA A 141 43.04 -17.86 22.30
CA ALA A 141 42.70 -19.02 23.12
C ALA A 141 41.18 -19.29 23.19
N VAL A 142 40.36 -18.24 23.10
CA VAL A 142 38.90 -18.35 23.17
C VAL A 142 38.22 -18.43 21.80
N LEU A 143 38.76 -17.75 20.79
CA LEU A 143 38.12 -17.57 19.47
C LEU A 143 38.78 -18.37 18.34
N GLY A 144 39.98 -18.93 18.55
CA GLY A 144 40.79 -19.57 17.50
C GLY A 144 41.49 -18.55 16.58
N SER A 145 42.26 -19.04 15.58
CA SER A 145 43.03 -18.19 14.64
C SER A 145 42.20 -17.58 13.51
N GLN A 146 40.99 -18.10 13.24
CA GLN A 146 40.08 -17.60 12.21
C GLN A 146 38.65 -17.47 12.76
N VAL A 147 38.07 -16.28 12.67
CA VAL A 147 36.74 -16.00 13.25
C VAL A 147 35.69 -15.91 12.15
N SER A 148 34.73 -16.83 12.12
CA SER A 148 33.57 -16.72 11.23
C SER A 148 32.52 -15.76 11.78
N ARG A 149 31.78 -15.09 10.89
CA ARG A 149 30.74 -14.09 11.21
C ARG A 149 29.54 -14.62 12.05
N ARG A 150 29.56 -15.90 12.44
CA ARG A 150 28.53 -16.60 13.22
C ARG A 150 28.45 -16.15 14.70
N PHE A 151 29.33 -15.26 15.16
CA PHE A 151 29.38 -14.74 16.53
C PHE A 151 28.78 -13.33 16.74
N LEU A 152 28.21 -12.70 15.70
CA LEU A 152 27.24 -11.62 15.90
C LEU A 152 25.90 -12.25 16.28
N PRO A 153 25.17 -11.72 17.29
CA PRO A 153 23.91 -12.32 17.69
C PRO A 153 22.99 -12.44 16.47
N LYS A 154 22.54 -13.67 16.20
CA LYS A 154 21.39 -13.90 15.33
C LYS A 154 20.26 -13.02 15.83
N GLN A 155 19.61 -12.34 14.90
CA GLN A 155 18.30 -11.73 15.12
C GLN A 155 17.26 -12.87 15.19
N ASP A 156 17.48 -13.84 16.09
CA ASP A 156 16.57 -14.94 16.38
C ASP A 156 15.99 -14.64 17.77
N SER A 157 15.11 -13.64 17.85
CA SER A 157 13.85 -13.96 18.51
C SER A 157 12.97 -14.48 17.39
N ALA A 158 12.58 -15.75 17.46
CA ALA A 158 11.37 -16.18 16.81
C ALA A 158 10.28 -15.23 17.30
N VAL A 159 10.02 -14.18 16.53
CA VAL A 159 8.92 -13.27 16.79
C VAL A 159 7.71 -14.18 16.81
N ALA A 160 6.97 -14.19 17.92
CA ALA A 160 5.63 -14.75 17.93
C ALA A 160 4.83 -13.92 16.93
N ILE A 161 4.85 -14.34 15.67
CA ILE A 161 4.10 -13.73 14.59
C ILE A 161 2.67 -14.19 14.84
N THR A 162 1.78 -13.25 15.12
CA THR A 162 0.36 -13.49 14.91
C THR A 162 0.23 -13.95 13.47
N LYS A 163 -0.16 -15.21 13.26
CA LYS A 163 -0.29 -15.77 11.91
C LYS A 163 -1.18 -14.82 11.11
N PRO A 164 -0.74 -14.36 9.92
CA PRO A 164 -1.59 -13.51 9.10
C PRO A 164 -2.92 -14.20 8.83
N ASP A 165 -3.97 -13.41 8.78
CA ASP A 165 -5.26 -13.86 8.31
C ASP A 165 -5.19 -14.27 6.84
N GLU A 166 -6.17 -15.06 6.38
CA GLU A 166 -6.27 -15.44 4.98
C GLU A 166 -6.43 -14.21 4.07
N SER A 167 -5.78 -14.28 2.90
CA SER A 167 -5.80 -13.22 1.90
C SER A 167 -7.22 -13.02 1.34
N LEU A 168 -7.60 -11.77 1.08
CA LEU A 168 -8.83 -11.41 0.37
C LEU A 168 -8.72 -11.58 -1.15
N LYS A 169 -7.53 -11.91 -1.66
CA LYS A 169 -7.28 -12.04 -3.10
C LYS A 169 -7.86 -13.35 -3.62
N GLU A 170 -8.70 -13.27 -4.65
CA GLU A 170 -9.37 -14.42 -5.25
C GLU A 170 -9.06 -14.51 -6.74
N GLN A 171 -8.36 -15.57 -7.13
CA GLN A 171 -8.01 -15.89 -8.51
C GLN A 171 -8.92 -16.97 -9.11
N PRO A 172 -9.08 -17.04 -10.43
CA PRO A 172 -9.79 -18.12 -11.10
C PRO A 172 -9.33 -19.51 -10.62
N GLN A 173 -10.28 -20.33 -10.19
CA GLN A 173 -10.06 -21.71 -9.73
C GLN A 173 -10.63 -22.69 -10.73
N GLN A 174 -9.95 -23.82 -10.95
CA GLN A 174 -10.48 -24.89 -11.79
C GLN A 174 -11.74 -25.49 -11.16
N LEU A 175 -12.74 -25.76 -12.00
CA LEU A 175 -13.98 -26.43 -11.63
C LEU A 175 -14.13 -27.74 -12.39
N LYS A 176 -14.95 -28.64 -11.86
CA LYS A 176 -15.33 -29.87 -12.56
C LYS A 176 -16.44 -29.56 -13.57
N GLY A 177 -16.09 -29.42 -14.85
CA GLY A 177 -17.02 -28.93 -15.88
C GLY A 177 -18.37 -29.63 -15.94
N SER A 178 -18.42 -30.94 -15.75
CA SER A 178 -19.67 -31.73 -15.77
C SER A 178 -20.66 -31.34 -14.66
N GLU A 179 -20.18 -30.77 -13.55
CA GLU A 179 -21.03 -30.28 -12.44
C GLU A 179 -21.53 -28.85 -12.68
N HIS A 180 -20.99 -28.18 -13.70
CA HIS A 180 -21.31 -26.79 -14.05
C HIS A 180 -21.84 -26.67 -15.49
N GLY A 181 -22.47 -27.71 -16.01
CA GLY A 181 -23.22 -27.70 -17.27
C GLY A 181 -22.38 -27.91 -18.54
N VAL A 182 -21.07 -28.11 -18.44
CA VAL A 182 -20.25 -28.46 -19.62
C VAL A 182 -20.73 -29.81 -20.17
N GLY A 183 -20.95 -29.87 -21.48
CA GLY A 183 -21.52 -31.01 -22.19
C GLY A 183 -23.04 -30.95 -22.35
N HIS A 184 -23.73 -30.00 -21.71
CA HIS A 184 -25.18 -29.84 -21.83
C HIS A 184 -25.54 -28.92 -23.00
N LEU A 185 -26.71 -29.18 -23.59
CA LEU A 185 -27.31 -28.32 -24.61
C LEU A 185 -27.79 -27.00 -23.97
N VAL A 186 -27.33 -25.87 -24.50
CA VAL A 186 -27.81 -24.54 -24.12
C VAL A 186 -29.15 -24.28 -24.80
N ALA A 187 -30.13 -23.85 -24.01
CA ALA A 187 -31.48 -23.57 -24.47
C ALA A 187 -31.52 -22.44 -25.52
N ASP A 188 -32.45 -22.55 -26.48
CA ASP A 188 -32.63 -21.55 -27.53
C ASP A 188 -33.49 -20.37 -27.05
N VAL A 189 -32.96 -19.60 -26.11
CA VAL A 189 -33.64 -18.45 -25.49
C VAL A 189 -33.72 -17.29 -26.48
N THR A 190 -34.83 -16.55 -26.43
CA THR A 190 -34.99 -15.27 -27.15
C THR A 190 -34.61 -14.13 -26.21
N LEU A 191 -33.68 -13.28 -26.65
CA LEU A 191 -33.22 -12.08 -25.93
C LEU A 191 -33.43 -10.84 -26.79
N LYS A 192 -33.25 -9.66 -26.20
CA LYS A 192 -33.29 -8.39 -26.93
C LYS A 192 -31.89 -7.83 -27.14
N ASP A 193 -31.63 -7.34 -28.34
CA ASP A 193 -30.48 -6.46 -28.58
C ASP A 193 -30.74 -5.04 -28.05
N LEU A 194 -29.72 -4.18 -28.11
CA LEU A 194 -29.84 -2.78 -27.66
C LEU A 194 -30.77 -1.90 -28.51
N SER A 195 -31.28 -2.40 -29.65
CA SER A 195 -32.33 -1.75 -30.44
C SER A 195 -33.74 -2.22 -30.06
N GLY A 196 -33.85 -3.21 -29.15
CA GLY A 196 -35.09 -3.83 -28.72
C GLY A 196 -35.57 -4.98 -29.60
N LYS A 197 -34.78 -5.36 -30.62
CA LYS A 197 -35.09 -6.44 -31.54
C LYS A 197 -34.86 -7.79 -30.87
N ASP A 198 -35.80 -8.71 -31.07
CA ASP A 198 -35.68 -10.09 -30.59
C ASP A 198 -34.66 -10.87 -31.42
N VAL A 199 -33.77 -11.57 -30.71
CA VAL A 199 -32.72 -12.42 -31.29
C VAL A 199 -32.63 -13.72 -30.49
N THR A 200 -32.64 -14.86 -31.18
CA THR A 200 -32.48 -16.18 -30.54
C THR A 200 -31.01 -16.62 -30.49
N VAL A 201 -30.65 -17.45 -29.51
CA VAL A 201 -29.29 -18.03 -29.42
C VAL A 201 -28.87 -18.74 -30.71
N SER A 202 -29.79 -19.46 -31.37
CA SER A 202 -29.57 -20.09 -32.67
C SER A 202 -29.20 -19.13 -33.80
N GLN A 203 -29.75 -17.92 -33.79
CA GLN A 203 -29.50 -16.91 -34.83
C GLN A 203 -28.13 -16.25 -34.69
N LEU A 204 -27.56 -16.29 -33.48
CA LEU A 204 -26.28 -15.65 -33.16
C LEU A 204 -25.07 -16.53 -33.46
N LYS A 205 -25.27 -17.84 -33.62
CA LYS A 205 -24.15 -18.78 -33.69
C LYS A 205 -23.31 -18.59 -34.96
N GLY A 206 -21.99 -18.57 -34.78
CA GLY A 206 -21.04 -18.70 -35.88
C GLY A 206 -21.01 -20.14 -36.42
N LYS A 207 -20.31 -20.34 -37.54
CA LYS A 207 -20.14 -21.67 -38.16
C LYS A 207 -19.51 -22.68 -37.21
N ASN A 208 -18.55 -22.23 -36.39
CA ASN A 208 -17.78 -23.09 -35.50
C ASN A 208 -18.18 -22.98 -34.02
N GLY A 209 -19.07 -22.05 -33.66
CA GLY A 209 -19.52 -21.85 -32.29
C GLY A 209 -19.90 -20.41 -31.96
N LEU A 210 -20.14 -20.15 -30.68
CA LEU A 210 -20.48 -18.85 -30.12
C LEU A 210 -19.86 -18.68 -28.73
N VAL A 211 -19.36 -17.49 -28.44
CA VAL A 211 -18.95 -17.06 -27.11
C VAL A 211 -19.96 -16.03 -26.59
N PHE A 212 -20.55 -16.30 -25.43
CA PHE A 212 -21.19 -15.28 -24.61
C PHE A 212 -20.16 -14.77 -23.61
N ALA A 213 -19.84 -13.49 -23.67
CA ALA A 213 -19.04 -12.81 -22.66
C ALA A 213 -19.96 -11.95 -21.79
N LEU A 214 -20.09 -12.33 -20.51
CA LEU A 214 -20.85 -11.53 -19.56
C LEU A 214 -20.12 -10.23 -19.27
N PHE A 215 -20.88 -9.17 -19.04
CA PHE A 215 -20.34 -7.90 -18.55
C PHE A 215 -21.41 -7.13 -17.78
N SER A 216 -20.99 -6.11 -17.05
CA SER A 216 -21.83 -5.02 -16.58
C SER A 216 -21.10 -3.70 -16.78
N ALA A 217 -21.84 -2.64 -17.10
CA ALA A 217 -21.26 -1.30 -17.30
C ALA A 217 -20.65 -0.73 -16.00
N THR A 218 -21.16 -1.18 -14.84
CA THR A 218 -20.74 -0.70 -13.50
C THR A 218 -19.69 -1.59 -12.84
N CYS A 219 -19.45 -2.80 -13.35
CA CYS A 219 -18.44 -3.71 -12.80
C CYS A 219 -17.00 -3.25 -13.16
N PRO A 220 -16.10 -3.03 -12.17
CA PRO A 220 -14.72 -2.60 -12.45
C PRO A 220 -13.91 -3.60 -13.27
N ILE A 221 -14.15 -4.91 -13.06
CA ILE A 221 -13.44 -5.96 -13.79
C ILE A 221 -13.95 -6.06 -15.23
N SER A 222 -15.25 -5.81 -15.47
CA SER A 222 -15.78 -5.72 -16.83
C SER A 222 -15.10 -4.59 -17.61
N ASN A 223 -14.93 -3.42 -16.99
CA ASN A 223 -14.21 -2.30 -17.60
C ASN A 223 -12.77 -2.67 -17.95
N LYS A 224 -12.05 -3.34 -17.04
CA LYS A 224 -10.68 -3.83 -17.32
C LYS A 224 -10.61 -4.86 -18.46
N LEU A 225 -11.62 -5.71 -18.59
CA LEU A 225 -11.71 -6.73 -19.66
C LEU A 225 -12.21 -6.17 -20.99
N GLY A 226 -12.72 -4.93 -21.06
CA GLY A 226 -13.36 -4.41 -22.27
C GLY A 226 -12.44 -4.41 -23.51
N ALA A 227 -11.18 -3.99 -23.37
CA ALA A 227 -10.19 -4.03 -24.44
C ALA A 227 -9.86 -5.48 -24.87
N GLU A 228 -9.85 -6.39 -23.91
CA GLU A 228 -9.63 -7.80 -24.15
C GLU A 228 -10.80 -8.47 -24.90
N TYR A 229 -12.03 -8.13 -24.55
CA TYR A 229 -13.21 -8.55 -25.32
C TYR A 229 -13.17 -8.08 -26.77
N ALA A 230 -12.66 -6.87 -27.03
CA ALA A 230 -12.51 -6.38 -28.40
C ALA A 230 -11.49 -7.20 -29.21
N ARG A 231 -10.36 -7.58 -28.60
CA ARG A 231 -9.36 -8.48 -29.22
C ARG A 231 -9.96 -9.87 -29.48
N LEU A 232 -10.60 -10.45 -28.48
CA LEU A 232 -11.23 -11.77 -28.59
C LEU A 232 -12.35 -11.81 -29.64
N ALA A 233 -13.16 -10.75 -29.74
CA ALA A 233 -14.21 -10.68 -30.77
C ALA A 233 -13.63 -10.77 -32.19
N LYS A 234 -12.49 -10.10 -32.45
CA LYS A 234 -11.78 -10.19 -33.72
C LYS A 234 -11.19 -11.59 -33.94
N GLU A 235 -10.49 -12.14 -32.95
CA GLU A 235 -9.90 -13.48 -33.02
C GLU A 235 -10.97 -14.57 -33.25
N CYS A 236 -12.13 -14.44 -32.61
CA CYS A 236 -13.27 -15.35 -32.79
C CYS A 236 -13.82 -15.27 -34.22
N ALA A 237 -13.99 -14.06 -34.76
CA ALA A 237 -14.47 -13.86 -36.12
C ALA A 237 -13.56 -14.53 -37.16
N GLU A 238 -12.23 -14.40 -37.01
CA GLU A 238 -11.23 -15.08 -37.86
C GLU A 238 -11.36 -16.62 -37.81
N ARG A 239 -11.84 -17.16 -36.69
CA ARG A 239 -12.08 -18.59 -36.47
C ARG A 239 -13.53 -19.02 -36.74
N ASN A 240 -14.35 -18.16 -37.32
CA ASN A 240 -15.79 -18.38 -37.55
C ASN A 240 -16.60 -18.72 -36.29
N ILE A 241 -16.19 -18.19 -35.14
CA ILE A 241 -16.91 -18.24 -33.88
C ILE A 241 -17.55 -16.87 -33.67
N ALA A 242 -18.85 -16.83 -33.39
CA ALA A 242 -19.50 -15.58 -33.01
C ALA A 242 -19.05 -15.18 -31.61
N PHE A 243 -18.92 -13.88 -31.37
CA PHE A 243 -18.70 -13.33 -30.03
C PHE A 243 -19.88 -12.41 -29.75
N VAL A 244 -20.45 -12.47 -28.54
CA VAL A 244 -21.61 -11.68 -28.12
C VAL A 244 -21.41 -11.25 -26.68
N LEU A 245 -21.64 -9.96 -26.41
CA LEU A 245 -21.70 -9.45 -25.05
C LEU A 245 -23.11 -9.63 -24.50
N LEU A 246 -23.20 -10.14 -23.27
CA LEU A 246 -24.46 -10.32 -22.57
C LEU A 246 -24.43 -9.52 -21.27
N ASN A 247 -25.33 -8.54 -21.14
CA ASN A 247 -25.46 -7.79 -19.90
C ASN A 247 -25.91 -8.74 -18.76
N ALA A 248 -25.13 -8.77 -17.69
CA ALA A 248 -25.35 -9.63 -16.54
C ALA A 248 -26.20 -8.98 -15.44
N VAL A 249 -26.40 -7.66 -15.47
CA VAL A 249 -27.12 -6.90 -14.44
C VAL A 249 -28.36 -6.25 -15.05
N PRO A 250 -29.58 -6.75 -14.75
CA PRO A 250 -30.82 -6.22 -15.33
C PRO A 250 -31.05 -4.71 -15.14
N GLY A 251 -30.52 -4.12 -14.06
CA GLY A 251 -30.61 -2.70 -13.75
C GLY A 251 -29.71 -1.79 -14.60
N ASP A 252 -28.73 -2.33 -15.34
CA ASP A 252 -27.86 -1.53 -16.19
C ASP A 252 -28.68 -0.87 -17.32
N LYS A 253 -28.54 0.46 -17.46
CA LYS A 253 -29.29 1.25 -18.45
C LYS A 253 -28.75 1.02 -19.85
N THR A 254 -29.62 1.07 -20.85
CA THR A 254 -29.24 0.84 -22.26
C THR A 254 -28.16 1.81 -22.72
N GLU A 255 -28.22 3.07 -22.28
CA GLU A 255 -27.24 4.10 -22.59
C GLU A 255 -25.85 3.75 -22.02
N ASP A 256 -25.79 3.18 -20.82
CA ASP A 256 -24.54 2.77 -20.18
C ASP A 256 -23.92 1.56 -20.90
N LEU A 257 -24.75 0.62 -21.36
CA LEU A 257 -24.31 -0.52 -22.17
C LEU A 257 -23.76 -0.07 -23.53
N GLN A 258 -24.44 0.87 -24.20
CA GLN A 258 -23.98 1.47 -25.45
C GLN A 258 -22.66 2.23 -25.24
N LYS A 259 -22.57 2.99 -24.14
CA LYS A 259 -21.35 3.71 -23.78
C LYS A 259 -20.20 2.76 -23.51
N PHE A 260 -20.42 1.65 -22.79
CA PHE A 260 -19.41 0.62 -22.57
C PHE A 260 -18.89 0.06 -23.89
N ALA A 261 -19.79 -0.32 -24.80
CA ALA A 261 -19.40 -0.85 -26.11
C ALA A 261 -18.58 0.17 -26.92
N LYS A 262 -19.01 1.44 -26.93
CA LYS A 262 -18.30 2.53 -27.61
C LYS A 262 -16.92 2.80 -27.01
N ASP A 263 -16.84 2.94 -25.69
CA ASP A 263 -15.59 3.27 -24.97
C ASP A 263 -14.49 2.22 -25.23
N HIS A 264 -14.88 0.96 -25.38
CA HIS A 264 -13.97 -0.16 -25.62
C HIS A 264 -13.88 -0.59 -27.09
N GLN A 265 -14.49 0.18 -28.01
CA GLN A 265 -14.46 -0.10 -29.46
C GLN A 265 -14.99 -1.50 -29.81
N LEU A 266 -15.98 -1.97 -29.06
CA LEU A 266 -16.61 -3.27 -29.26
C LEU A 266 -17.58 -3.20 -30.44
N THR A 267 -17.29 -3.94 -31.50
CA THR A 267 -18.15 -4.04 -32.71
C THR A 267 -19.08 -5.25 -32.69
N THR A 268 -19.11 -5.98 -31.58
CA THR A 268 -19.91 -7.17 -31.37
C THR A 268 -21.36 -6.83 -31.03
N ALA A 269 -22.28 -7.77 -31.26
CA ALA A 269 -23.63 -7.66 -30.73
C ALA A 269 -23.62 -7.60 -29.19
N VAL A 270 -24.50 -6.77 -28.64
CA VAL A 270 -24.72 -6.62 -27.21
C VAL A 270 -26.18 -6.94 -26.93
N LEU A 271 -26.41 -7.87 -26.01
CA LEU A 271 -27.73 -8.34 -25.63
C LEU A 271 -28.02 -7.95 -24.19
N ASN A 272 -29.29 -7.69 -23.92
CA ASN A 272 -29.81 -7.51 -22.57
C ASN A 272 -30.67 -8.70 -22.15
N ASP A 273 -30.49 -9.16 -20.92
CA ASP A 273 -31.30 -10.22 -20.29
C ASP A 273 -32.00 -9.70 -19.03
N PRO A 274 -33.00 -8.79 -19.17
CA PRO A 274 -33.62 -8.12 -18.04
C PRO A 274 -34.41 -9.06 -17.13
N GLN A 275 -34.76 -10.26 -17.61
CA GLN A 275 -35.39 -11.30 -16.78
C GLN A 275 -34.38 -12.34 -16.27
N SER A 276 -33.09 -12.21 -16.58
CA SER A 276 -32.02 -13.18 -16.26
C SER A 276 -32.35 -14.61 -16.71
N THR A 277 -33.05 -14.76 -17.84
CA THR A 277 -33.51 -16.05 -18.36
C THR A 277 -32.34 -16.89 -18.86
N LEU A 278 -31.47 -16.32 -19.70
CA LEU A 278 -30.29 -17.01 -20.19
C LEU A 278 -29.24 -17.15 -19.08
N LEU A 279 -29.07 -16.11 -18.25
CA LEU A 279 -28.16 -16.16 -17.10
C LEU A 279 -28.51 -17.32 -16.14
N ARG A 280 -29.80 -17.53 -15.83
CA ARG A 280 -30.25 -18.69 -15.03
C ARG A 280 -30.05 -20.01 -15.77
N ALA A 281 -30.32 -20.07 -17.07
CA ALA A 281 -30.12 -21.28 -17.86
C ALA A 281 -28.64 -21.72 -17.91
N LEU A 282 -27.71 -20.77 -17.85
CA LEU A 282 -26.27 -21.01 -17.80
C LEU A 282 -25.74 -21.22 -16.36
N SER A 283 -26.59 -21.04 -15.35
CA SER A 283 -26.19 -20.95 -13.94
C SER A 283 -25.00 -19.99 -13.76
N ALA A 284 -25.10 -18.79 -14.36
CA ALA A 284 -24.04 -17.80 -14.31
C ALA A 284 -23.79 -17.31 -12.88
N THR A 285 -22.52 -17.08 -12.54
CA THR A 285 -22.12 -16.79 -11.16
C THR A 285 -21.55 -15.39 -10.97
N THR A 286 -20.96 -14.81 -12.01
CA THR A 286 -20.30 -13.50 -11.94
C THR A 286 -20.49 -12.70 -13.23
N THR A 287 -20.36 -11.38 -13.13
CA THR A 287 -20.52 -10.47 -14.26
C THR A 287 -19.46 -10.61 -15.34
N THR A 288 -18.37 -11.37 -15.18
CA THR A 288 -17.31 -11.49 -16.22
C THR A 288 -17.07 -12.92 -16.69
N GLU A 289 -17.97 -13.83 -16.33
CA GLU A 289 -17.93 -15.20 -16.81
C GLU A 289 -18.12 -15.24 -18.33
N VAL A 290 -17.38 -16.11 -19.01
CA VAL A 290 -17.55 -16.37 -20.45
C VAL A 290 -18.06 -17.79 -20.65
N PHE A 291 -18.86 -18.00 -21.69
CA PHE A 291 -19.41 -19.30 -22.08
C PHE A 291 -19.15 -19.55 -23.56
N LEU A 292 -18.35 -20.57 -23.87
CA LEU A 292 -18.12 -21.03 -25.23
C LEU A 292 -19.03 -22.21 -25.53
N ILE A 293 -19.87 -22.06 -26.55
CA ILE A 293 -20.75 -23.11 -27.06
C ILE A 293 -20.32 -23.53 -28.47
N ASP A 294 -20.44 -24.82 -28.78
CA ASP A 294 -20.14 -25.35 -30.10
C ASP A 294 -21.27 -25.08 -31.12
N ALA A 295 -21.10 -25.53 -32.37
CA ALA A 295 -22.09 -25.36 -33.43
C ALA A 295 -23.45 -26.05 -33.17
N ALA A 296 -23.47 -27.05 -32.29
CA ALA A 296 -24.66 -27.76 -31.83
C ALA A 296 -25.32 -27.10 -30.59
N ARG A 297 -24.74 -26.00 -30.09
CA ARG A 297 -25.09 -25.32 -28.83
C ARG A 297 -24.78 -26.13 -27.58
N THR A 298 -23.81 -27.04 -27.64
CA THR A 298 -23.27 -27.69 -26.45
C THR A 298 -22.36 -26.70 -25.73
N LEU A 299 -22.52 -26.52 -24.42
CA LEU A 299 -21.56 -25.77 -23.62
C LEU A 299 -20.25 -26.55 -23.53
N VAL A 300 -19.16 -26.02 -24.07
CA VAL A 300 -17.86 -26.72 -24.09
C VAL A 300 -16.82 -26.06 -23.18
N TYR A 301 -16.99 -24.77 -22.86
CA TYR A 301 -16.17 -24.10 -21.84
C TYR A 301 -16.97 -23.03 -21.10
N ARG A 302 -16.70 -22.87 -19.80
CA ARG A 302 -17.17 -21.73 -19.00
C ARG A 302 -16.11 -21.22 -18.02
N GLY A 303 -16.10 -19.95 -17.71
CA GLY A 303 -15.25 -19.42 -16.63
C GLY A 303 -14.59 -18.08 -16.94
N ALA A 304 -13.36 -17.89 -16.47
CA ALA A 304 -12.61 -16.65 -16.64
C ALA A 304 -12.02 -16.53 -18.05
N VAL A 305 -11.90 -15.32 -18.58
CA VAL A 305 -11.14 -15.12 -19.83
C VAL A 305 -9.68 -15.58 -19.67
N HIS A 306 -9.04 -15.08 -18.61
CA HIS A 306 -7.64 -15.27 -18.27
C HIS A 306 -7.42 -14.90 -16.78
N ASP A 307 -6.21 -15.08 -16.26
CA ASP A 307 -5.87 -14.84 -14.85
C ASP A 307 -5.18 -13.48 -14.56
N GLN A 308 -5.22 -12.53 -15.50
CA GLN A 308 -4.68 -11.18 -15.28
C GLN A 308 -5.42 -10.42 -14.17
N TYR A 309 -6.73 -10.63 -14.04
CA TYR A 309 -7.58 -9.93 -13.08
C TYR A 309 -8.27 -10.91 -12.13
N GLY A 310 -8.37 -10.51 -10.87
CA GLY A 310 -9.20 -11.19 -9.87
C GLY A 310 -9.76 -10.23 -8.85
N LEU A 311 -10.41 -10.74 -7.81
CA LEU A 311 -10.81 -9.87 -6.70
C LEU A 311 -9.56 -9.56 -5.87
N GLY A 312 -9.28 -8.27 -5.64
CA GLY A 312 -8.16 -7.81 -4.82
C GLY A 312 -6.78 -7.84 -5.49
N TYR A 313 -6.66 -8.19 -6.77
CA TYR A 313 -5.38 -8.12 -7.49
C TYR A 313 -5.52 -7.84 -8.99
N SER A 314 -4.42 -7.37 -9.59
CA SER A 314 -4.26 -7.15 -11.02
C SER A 314 -2.81 -7.45 -11.40
N LYS A 315 -2.60 -8.20 -12.49
CA LYS A 315 -1.28 -8.46 -13.08
C LYS A 315 -1.04 -7.52 -14.26
N ASP A 316 0.22 -7.31 -14.60
CA ASP A 316 0.59 -6.54 -15.80
C ASP A 316 0.14 -7.25 -17.08
N ALA A 317 0.26 -8.59 -17.10
CA ALA A 317 -0.19 -9.47 -18.18
C ALA A 317 -0.77 -10.79 -17.63
N PRO A 318 -1.63 -11.48 -18.40
CA PRO A 318 -2.09 -12.82 -18.05
C PRO A 318 -0.94 -13.84 -18.09
N THR A 319 -0.96 -14.80 -17.16
CA THR A 319 -0.10 -15.98 -17.18
C THR A 319 -0.83 -17.23 -17.66
N LYS A 320 -2.17 -17.19 -17.71
CA LYS A 320 -3.05 -18.25 -18.22
C LYS A 320 -4.17 -17.67 -19.06
N GLU A 321 -4.34 -18.20 -20.26
CA GLU A 321 -5.24 -17.71 -21.32
C GLU A 321 -6.41 -18.69 -21.53
N TYR A 322 -7.26 -18.85 -20.52
CA TYR A 322 -8.23 -19.94 -20.43
C TYR A 322 -9.17 -20.03 -21.64
N LEU A 323 -9.84 -18.92 -22.01
CA LEU A 323 -10.79 -18.91 -23.11
C LEU A 323 -10.10 -19.16 -24.46
N ARG A 324 -8.94 -18.53 -24.71
CA ARG A 324 -8.19 -18.74 -25.96
C ARG A 324 -7.74 -20.19 -26.12
N MET A 325 -7.30 -20.83 -25.03
CA MET A 325 -6.95 -22.25 -25.03
C MET A 325 -8.16 -23.11 -25.40
N ALA A 326 -9.34 -22.84 -24.81
CA ALA A 326 -10.57 -23.57 -25.13
C ALA A 326 -11.04 -23.35 -26.58
N ILE A 327 -10.95 -22.13 -27.11
CA ILE A 327 -11.24 -21.81 -28.51
C ILE A 327 -10.29 -22.57 -29.45
N ASP A 328 -9.00 -22.62 -29.13
CA ASP A 328 -8.01 -23.34 -29.92
C ASP A 328 -8.28 -24.84 -29.95
N ASP A 329 -8.61 -25.43 -28.79
CA ASP A 329 -8.97 -26.85 -28.69
C ASP A 329 -10.25 -27.16 -29.47
N LEU A 330 -11.31 -26.34 -29.33
CA LEU A 330 -12.57 -26.50 -30.06
C LEU A 330 -12.34 -26.46 -31.58
N THR A 331 -11.62 -25.44 -32.07
CA THR A 331 -11.39 -25.25 -33.51
C THR A 331 -10.49 -26.31 -34.14
N LYS A 332 -9.65 -26.97 -33.33
CA LYS A 332 -8.80 -28.10 -33.75
C LYS A 332 -9.44 -29.46 -33.49
N GLY A 333 -10.65 -29.52 -32.95
CA GLY A 333 -11.33 -30.77 -32.60
C GLY A 333 -10.65 -31.56 -31.48
N ARG A 334 -9.88 -30.88 -30.61
CA ARG A 334 -9.21 -31.50 -29.45
C ARG A 334 -10.13 -31.48 -28.22
N PRO A 335 -9.96 -32.41 -27.27
CA PRO A 335 -10.61 -32.31 -25.97
C PRO A 335 -10.11 -31.08 -25.21
N ILE A 336 -11.05 -30.23 -24.77
CA ILE A 336 -10.75 -29.04 -23.96
C ILE A 336 -10.28 -29.51 -22.58
N GLN A 337 -9.00 -29.28 -22.26
CA GLN A 337 -8.36 -29.79 -21.04
C GLN A 337 -8.90 -29.10 -19.77
N LEU A 338 -9.15 -27.80 -19.85
CA LEU A 338 -9.67 -26.99 -18.76
C LEU A 338 -11.02 -26.41 -19.17
N ALA A 339 -12.06 -27.22 -19.04
CA ALA A 339 -13.40 -26.88 -19.53
C ALA A 339 -14.19 -25.95 -18.59
N ALA A 340 -13.78 -25.81 -17.33
CA ALA A 340 -14.47 -24.92 -16.39
C ALA A 340 -13.52 -24.27 -15.37
N THR A 341 -13.72 -22.97 -15.12
CA THR A 341 -13.11 -22.25 -13.99
C THR A 341 -14.14 -21.35 -13.31
N THR A 342 -13.88 -20.91 -12.08
CA THR A 342 -14.52 -19.70 -11.56
C THR A 342 -14.06 -18.49 -12.39
N ALA A 343 -14.88 -17.45 -12.42
CA ALA A 343 -14.56 -16.19 -13.07
C ALA A 343 -14.54 -15.05 -12.04
N PRO A 344 -13.69 -14.02 -12.23
CA PRO A 344 -13.74 -12.85 -11.38
C PRO A 344 -14.96 -11.98 -11.71
N GLY A 345 -15.21 -10.92 -10.94
CA GLY A 345 -16.29 -9.97 -11.21
C GLY A 345 -17.26 -9.82 -10.05
N CYS A 346 -18.30 -9.01 -10.27
CA CYS A 346 -19.36 -8.86 -9.28
C CYS A 346 -20.14 -10.17 -9.20
N ALA A 347 -20.39 -10.67 -7.99
CA ALA A 347 -21.17 -11.88 -7.79
C ALA A 347 -22.64 -11.62 -8.14
N LEU A 348 -23.22 -12.49 -8.95
CA LEU A 348 -24.62 -12.40 -9.37
C LEU A 348 -25.53 -13.06 -8.32
N ASP A 349 -26.67 -12.43 -8.03
CA ASP A 349 -27.72 -13.01 -7.19
C ASP A 349 -28.86 -13.51 -8.08
N LEU A 350 -28.65 -14.66 -8.72
CA LEU A 350 -29.67 -15.29 -9.54
C LEU A 350 -30.55 -16.19 -8.67
N PRO A 351 -31.86 -15.92 -8.53
CA PRO A 351 -32.72 -16.81 -7.78
C PRO A 351 -32.76 -18.20 -8.44
N ALA A 352 -32.58 -19.26 -7.63
CA ALA A 352 -32.74 -20.62 -8.10
C ALA A 352 -34.16 -20.81 -8.67
N SER A 353 -34.30 -21.61 -9.74
CA SER A 353 -35.58 -21.93 -10.36
C SER A 353 -36.58 -22.57 -9.39
N ASP A 354 -36.07 -23.22 -8.35
CA ASP A 354 -36.86 -23.80 -7.27
C ASP A 354 -36.67 -22.98 -5.99
N LYS A 355 -37.57 -22.03 -5.76
CA LYS A 355 -37.68 -21.34 -4.48
C LYS A 355 -38.01 -22.38 -3.40
N VAL A 356 -37.01 -22.82 -2.62
CA VAL A 356 -37.28 -23.10 -1.21
C VAL A 356 -37.74 -21.75 -0.64
N ALA A 357 -38.98 -21.67 -0.16
CA ALA A 357 -39.53 -20.47 0.42
C ALA A 357 -38.66 -20.03 1.61
N ALA A 358 -37.70 -19.14 1.36
CA ALA A 358 -36.90 -18.53 2.40
C ALA A 358 -37.82 -17.62 3.24
N ALA A 359 -37.63 -17.66 4.55
CA ALA A 359 -38.47 -16.95 5.51
C ALA A 359 -38.43 -15.43 5.25
N SER A 360 -39.60 -14.79 5.19
CA SER A 360 -39.72 -13.33 5.22
C SER A 360 -39.06 -12.80 6.50
N THR A 361 -38.18 -11.81 6.38
CA THR A 361 -37.50 -11.18 7.52
C THR A 361 -38.27 -9.97 8.02
N LYS A 362 -38.07 -9.61 9.30
CA LYS A 362 -38.54 -8.33 9.86
C LYS A 362 -37.58 -7.17 9.57
N VAL A 363 -36.36 -7.47 9.14
CA VAL A 363 -35.38 -6.46 8.73
C VAL A 363 -35.82 -5.88 7.39
N THR A 364 -35.85 -4.56 7.28
CA THR A 364 -36.25 -3.89 6.03
C THR A 364 -35.25 -2.84 5.58
N TYR A 365 -35.32 -2.47 4.31
CA TYR A 365 -34.42 -1.48 3.74
C TYR A 365 -34.48 -0.14 4.45
N HIS A 366 -35.68 0.45 4.54
CA HIS A 366 -35.86 1.78 5.11
C HIS A 366 -35.61 1.81 6.62
N ASN A 367 -35.88 0.73 7.36
CA ASN A 367 -35.69 0.76 8.81
C ASN A 367 -34.22 0.52 9.21
N GLN A 368 -33.64 -0.64 8.85
CA GLN A 368 -32.28 -1.02 9.29
C GLN A 368 -31.22 -0.81 8.21
N VAL A 369 -31.41 -1.39 7.01
CA VAL A 369 -30.30 -1.54 6.03
C VAL A 369 -29.79 -0.20 5.54
N SER A 370 -30.67 0.75 5.21
CA SER A 370 -30.29 2.09 4.76
C SER A 370 -29.44 2.84 5.80
N ARG A 371 -29.67 2.61 7.10
CA ARG A 371 -28.86 3.20 8.18
C ARG A 371 -27.47 2.60 8.21
N ILE A 372 -27.38 1.28 8.10
CA ILE A 372 -26.11 0.55 8.06
C ILE A 372 -25.28 1.02 6.86
N LEU A 373 -25.88 1.03 5.67
CA LEU A 373 -25.23 1.46 4.44
C LEU A 373 -24.80 2.93 4.52
N GLN A 374 -25.65 3.81 4.99
CA GLN A 374 -25.33 5.23 5.12
C GLN A 374 -24.19 5.49 6.10
N ASN A 375 -24.08 4.70 7.17
CA ASN A 375 -23.04 4.86 8.18
C ASN A 375 -21.69 4.27 7.78
N ASN A 376 -21.70 3.19 6.99
CA ASN A 376 -20.50 2.38 6.79
C ASN A 376 -20.07 2.25 5.32
N CYS A 377 -20.94 2.53 4.35
CA CYS A 377 -20.71 2.25 2.93
C CYS A 377 -20.82 3.50 2.03
N VAL A 378 -21.83 4.35 2.26
CA VAL A 378 -22.21 5.45 1.34
C VAL A 378 -21.16 6.56 1.27
N GLU A 379 -20.24 6.67 2.23
CA GLU A 379 -19.08 7.57 2.12
C GLU A 379 -18.32 7.36 0.80
N CYS A 380 -18.10 6.09 0.45
CA CYS A 380 -17.45 5.68 -0.79
C CYS A 380 -18.47 5.30 -1.88
N HIS A 381 -19.54 4.60 -1.52
CA HIS A 381 -20.56 4.07 -2.45
C HIS A 381 -21.72 5.06 -2.66
N ARG A 382 -21.39 6.23 -3.18
CA ARG A 382 -22.34 7.27 -3.63
C ARG A 382 -22.06 7.61 -5.09
N ALA A 383 -22.98 8.28 -5.77
CA ALA A 383 -22.89 8.54 -7.21
C ALA A 383 -21.55 9.17 -7.69
N ASP A 384 -20.95 10.03 -6.88
CA ASP A 384 -19.68 10.73 -7.13
C ASP A 384 -18.54 10.29 -6.17
N GLY A 385 -18.74 9.17 -5.47
CA GLY A 385 -17.75 8.60 -4.56
C GLY A 385 -16.69 7.76 -5.28
N VAL A 386 -15.69 7.29 -4.51
CA VAL A 386 -14.62 6.41 -5.02
C VAL A 386 -15.06 4.96 -5.21
N GLY A 387 -16.23 4.59 -4.69
CA GLY A 387 -16.82 3.27 -4.86
C GLY A 387 -17.23 3.01 -6.31
N PRO A 388 -17.16 1.75 -6.78
CA PRO A 388 -17.42 1.43 -8.19
C PRO A 388 -18.90 1.57 -8.61
N PHE A 389 -19.81 1.59 -7.64
CA PHE A 389 -21.26 1.74 -7.83
C PHE A 389 -21.88 2.41 -6.60
N SER A 390 -23.02 3.06 -6.80
CA SER A 390 -23.84 3.65 -5.74
C SER A 390 -24.45 2.58 -4.83
N LEU A 391 -24.74 2.92 -3.57
CA LEU A 391 -25.56 2.16 -2.63
C LEU A 391 -26.60 3.07 -1.92
N GLU A 392 -26.96 4.19 -2.56
CA GLU A 392 -27.85 5.21 -1.97
C GLU A 392 -29.32 4.83 -2.05
N THR A 393 -29.69 3.98 -3.01
CA THR A 393 -31.08 3.58 -3.26
C THR A 393 -31.30 2.09 -3.08
N LEU A 394 -32.55 1.68 -2.81
CA LEU A 394 -32.93 0.27 -2.73
C LEU A 394 -32.54 -0.51 -4.00
N ALA A 395 -32.77 0.08 -5.17
CA ALA A 395 -32.43 -0.53 -6.45
C ALA A 395 -30.93 -0.80 -6.57
N ASP A 396 -30.10 0.18 -6.20
CA ASP A 396 -28.65 0.04 -6.22
C ASP A 396 -28.18 -1.15 -5.36
N VAL A 397 -28.80 -1.31 -4.17
CA VAL A 397 -28.45 -2.41 -3.26
C VAL A 397 -28.92 -3.75 -3.81
N ILE A 398 -30.13 -3.82 -4.37
CA ILE A 398 -30.67 -5.05 -4.98
C ILE A 398 -29.77 -5.50 -6.13
N ASP A 399 -29.42 -4.60 -7.04
CA ASP A 399 -28.58 -4.91 -8.22
C ASP A 399 -27.19 -5.43 -7.83
N ASN A 400 -26.71 -5.07 -6.63
CA ASN A 400 -25.39 -5.44 -6.12
C ASN A 400 -25.45 -6.46 -4.96
N THR A 401 -26.61 -7.06 -4.68
CA THR A 401 -26.85 -7.93 -3.50
C THR A 401 -25.78 -9.01 -3.35
N GLY A 402 -25.54 -9.79 -4.41
CA GLY A 402 -24.57 -10.89 -4.37
C GLY A 402 -23.15 -10.41 -4.05
N MET A 403 -22.77 -9.24 -4.58
CA MET A 403 -21.46 -8.67 -4.35
C MET A 403 -21.31 -8.09 -2.94
N ILE A 404 -22.32 -7.38 -2.44
CA ILE A 404 -22.33 -6.84 -1.07
C ILE A 404 -22.23 -8.00 -0.08
N ARG A 405 -23.08 -9.04 -0.25
CA ARG A 405 -23.08 -10.26 0.57
C ARG A 405 -21.69 -10.88 0.62
N LYS A 406 -21.09 -11.15 -0.55
CA LYS A 406 -19.75 -11.75 -0.66
C LYS A 406 -18.67 -10.94 0.07
N GLN A 407 -18.68 -9.60 -0.07
CA GLN A 407 -17.65 -8.74 0.54
C GLN A 407 -17.83 -8.59 2.05
N VAL A 408 -19.07 -8.51 2.54
CA VAL A 408 -19.38 -8.43 3.97
C VAL A 408 -19.09 -9.75 4.69
N GLU A 409 -19.44 -10.89 4.08
CA GLU A 409 -19.18 -12.22 4.63
C GLU A 409 -17.68 -12.45 4.86
N ARG A 410 -16.86 -12.19 3.83
CA ARG A 410 -15.40 -12.36 3.89
C ARG A 410 -14.67 -11.29 4.72
N GLY A 411 -15.39 -10.25 5.19
CA GLY A 411 -14.83 -9.16 5.99
C GLY A 411 -13.91 -8.22 5.20
N ALA A 412 -14.16 -8.08 3.89
CA ALA A 412 -13.43 -7.14 3.03
C ALA A 412 -14.08 -5.77 2.98
N MET A 413 -15.39 -5.69 3.23
CA MET A 413 -16.15 -4.45 3.27
C MET A 413 -16.99 -4.37 4.55
N PRO A 414 -17.11 -3.18 5.16
CA PRO A 414 -16.26 -2.01 4.94
C PRO A 414 -14.77 -2.33 5.19
N PRO A 415 -13.83 -1.67 4.51
CA PRO A 415 -12.42 -2.01 4.59
C PRO A 415 -11.87 -1.55 5.94
N TRP A 416 -11.74 -2.48 6.88
CA TRP A 416 -11.17 -2.23 8.19
C TRP A 416 -10.42 -3.45 8.70
N PHE A 417 -9.09 -3.36 8.68
CA PHE A 417 -8.21 -4.52 8.91
C PHE A 417 -7.41 -4.44 10.21
N ALA A 418 -7.68 -3.46 11.07
CA ALA A 418 -7.10 -3.45 12.41
C ALA A 418 -7.72 -4.58 13.25
N ALA A 419 -6.88 -5.33 13.96
CA ALA A 419 -7.33 -6.33 14.90
C ALA A 419 -8.15 -5.67 16.04
N LYS A 420 -9.20 -6.36 16.49
CA LYS A 420 -9.95 -5.95 17.69
C LYS A 420 -9.03 -6.14 18.90
N GLY A 421 -8.67 -5.04 19.57
CA GLY A 421 -7.76 -5.09 20.71
C GLY A 421 -8.44 -5.61 21.97
N GLY A 422 -7.89 -6.66 22.59
CA GLY A 422 -8.23 -7.09 23.96
C GLY A 422 -9.73 -7.32 24.27
N SER A 423 -10.07 -7.44 25.56
CA SER A 423 -11.42 -7.74 26.04
C SER A 423 -12.39 -6.54 26.05
N SER A 424 -11.99 -5.40 25.48
CA SER A 424 -12.82 -4.19 25.44
C SER A 424 -13.64 -4.19 24.15
N THR A 425 -14.94 -3.88 24.27
CA THR A 425 -15.82 -3.66 23.12
C THR A 425 -15.55 -2.34 22.41
N ASP A 426 -14.81 -1.42 23.03
CA ASP A 426 -14.61 -0.07 22.52
C ASP A 426 -13.35 0.02 21.66
N SER A 427 -13.55 0.35 20.37
CA SER A 427 -12.47 0.61 19.43
C SER A 427 -11.68 1.87 19.86
N PRO A 428 -10.33 1.83 19.87
CA PRO A 428 -9.49 3.00 20.16
C PRO A 428 -9.46 4.00 18.99
N TRP A 429 -10.03 3.63 17.83
CA TRP A 429 -9.92 4.36 16.58
C TRP A 429 -11.12 5.29 16.37
N ALA A 430 -10.85 6.54 15.99
CA ALA A 430 -11.87 7.55 15.72
C ALA A 430 -12.59 7.31 14.37
N ASN A 431 -11.90 6.66 13.44
CA ASN A 431 -12.35 6.39 12.08
C ASN A 431 -12.64 4.90 11.82
N ASP A 432 -12.94 4.12 12.87
CA ASP A 432 -13.35 2.72 12.73
C ASP A 432 -14.67 2.62 11.96
N CYS A 433 -14.59 2.16 10.71
CA CYS A 433 -15.76 1.99 9.84
C CYS A 433 -16.30 0.56 9.83
N SER A 434 -15.81 -0.34 10.71
CA SER A 434 -16.24 -1.74 10.73
C SER A 434 -17.71 -1.89 11.13
N LEU A 435 -18.33 -2.96 10.64
CA LEU A 435 -19.70 -3.31 11.04
C LEU A 435 -19.70 -3.93 12.44
N SER A 436 -20.66 -3.52 13.26
CA SER A 436 -20.98 -4.24 14.49
C SER A 436 -21.47 -5.66 14.15
N ALA A 437 -21.42 -6.57 15.13
CA ALA A 437 -21.94 -7.92 14.92
C ALA A 437 -23.44 -7.92 14.61
N ALA A 438 -24.20 -7.00 15.20
CA ALA A 438 -25.64 -6.86 14.97
C ALA A 438 -25.92 -6.30 13.57
N ASP A 439 -25.23 -5.21 13.17
CA ASP A 439 -25.42 -4.62 11.84
C ASP A 439 -25.01 -5.58 10.73
N LYS A 440 -23.91 -6.33 10.91
CA LYS A 440 -23.51 -7.38 9.96
C LYS A 440 -24.60 -8.46 9.85
N ALA A 441 -25.18 -8.88 10.97
CA ALA A 441 -26.24 -9.89 10.97
C ALA A 441 -27.53 -9.38 10.29
N ASP A 442 -27.96 -8.16 10.58
CA ASP A 442 -29.16 -7.56 9.97
C ASP A 442 -28.97 -7.36 8.46
N LEU A 443 -27.82 -6.80 8.04
CA LEU A 443 -27.50 -6.62 6.63
C LEU A 443 -27.49 -7.95 5.88
N LEU A 444 -26.81 -8.97 6.39
CA LEU A 444 -26.78 -10.29 5.75
C LEU A 444 -28.15 -10.98 5.77
N THR A 445 -28.94 -10.79 6.82
CA THR A 445 -30.30 -11.33 6.91
C THR A 445 -31.18 -10.76 5.80
N TRP A 446 -31.12 -9.45 5.59
CA TRP A 446 -31.88 -8.80 4.51
C TRP A 446 -31.36 -9.17 3.13
N LEU A 447 -30.02 -9.18 2.92
CA LEU A 447 -29.44 -9.57 1.63
C LEU A 447 -29.78 -11.02 1.25
N ASN A 448 -29.94 -11.92 2.22
CA ASN A 448 -30.31 -13.31 2.01
C ASN A 448 -31.84 -13.54 1.90
N SER A 449 -32.66 -12.49 2.10
CA SER A 449 -34.11 -12.63 1.95
C SER A 449 -34.50 -12.64 0.48
N SER A 450 -35.58 -13.36 0.14
CA SER A 450 -36.01 -13.51 -1.26
C SER A 450 -36.85 -12.34 -1.79
N ASP A 451 -37.31 -11.47 -0.89
CA ASP A 451 -38.21 -10.35 -1.16
C ASP A 451 -37.54 -8.98 -1.04
N HIS A 452 -36.32 -8.92 -0.49
CA HIS A 452 -35.56 -7.69 -0.23
C HIS A 452 -36.46 -6.57 0.30
N ALA A 453 -37.24 -6.87 1.33
CA ALA A 453 -38.36 -6.05 1.78
C ALA A 453 -37.98 -4.57 1.99
N ALA A 454 -38.68 -3.67 1.30
CA ALA A 454 -38.41 -2.23 1.35
C ALA A 454 -38.71 -1.60 2.73
N GLY A 455 -39.80 -2.02 3.38
CA GLY A 455 -40.30 -1.39 4.61
C GLY A 455 -41.04 -0.06 4.35
N ASP A 456 -41.34 0.69 5.42
CA ASP A 456 -41.99 2.01 5.31
C ASP A 456 -40.94 3.10 5.02
N PRO A 457 -41.03 3.85 3.90
CA PRO A 457 -40.13 4.98 3.60
C PRO A 457 -40.05 6.03 4.70
N LYS A 458 -41.06 6.18 5.56
CA LYS A 458 -41.04 7.11 6.70
C LYS A 458 -40.08 6.67 7.82
N GLU A 459 -39.70 5.40 7.86
CA GLU A 459 -38.72 4.86 8.80
C GLU A 459 -37.28 5.08 8.33
N ALA A 460 -37.06 5.59 7.11
CA ALA A 460 -35.74 5.88 6.56
C ALA A 460 -34.97 6.92 7.39
N PRO A 461 -33.64 6.78 7.53
CA PRO A 461 -32.80 7.88 8.00
C PRO A 461 -32.90 9.07 7.04
N LEU A 462 -32.65 10.28 7.56
CA LEU A 462 -32.42 11.43 6.69
C LEU A 462 -31.19 11.17 5.82
N PRO A 463 -31.27 11.34 4.48
CA PRO A 463 -30.12 11.15 3.60
C PRO A 463 -28.92 12.02 4.01
N ARG A 464 -27.71 11.46 3.86
CA ARG A 464 -26.47 12.17 4.18
C ARG A 464 -26.27 13.20 3.08
N GLN A 465 -25.94 14.42 3.47
CA GLN A 465 -25.57 15.45 2.52
C GLN A 465 -24.05 15.55 2.48
N PHE A 466 -23.49 15.32 1.30
CA PHE A 466 -22.08 15.57 1.03
C PHE A 466 -21.98 17.01 0.50
N SER A 467 -21.27 17.88 1.21
CA SER A 467 -21.27 19.31 0.93
C SER A 467 -20.34 19.66 -0.23
N GLY A 468 -20.88 20.29 -1.28
CA GLY A 468 -20.11 20.98 -2.31
C GLY A 468 -19.02 20.14 -2.97
N GLU A 469 -18.06 20.80 -3.61
CA GLU A 469 -16.89 20.15 -4.20
C GLU A 469 -15.91 19.63 -3.12
N TRP A 470 -15.92 20.23 -1.92
CA TRP A 470 -14.91 20.01 -0.87
C TRP A 470 -15.56 19.52 0.43
N THR A 471 -15.11 18.36 0.91
CA THR A 471 -15.54 17.75 2.19
C THR A 471 -15.04 18.57 3.40
N ILE A 472 -13.90 19.24 3.27
CA ILE A 472 -13.34 20.07 4.35
C ILE A 472 -14.06 21.42 4.54
N GLY A 473 -15.06 21.73 3.72
CA GLY A 473 -15.62 23.08 3.57
C GLY A 473 -14.84 23.90 2.53
N LYS A 474 -15.21 25.17 2.34
CA LYS A 474 -14.59 26.03 1.33
C LYS A 474 -13.10 26.25 1.65
N PRO A 475 -12.16 25.85 0.77
CA PRO A 475 -10.74 26.11 0.98
C PRO A 475 -10.40 27.60 0.92
N ASP A 476 -9.40 28.01 1.71
CA ASP A 476 -8.80 29.36 1.64
C ASP A 476 -7.84 29.49 0.44
N VAL A 477 -7.20 28.37 0.07
CA VAL A 477 -6.34 28.28 -1.12
C VAL A 477 -6.51 26.92 -1.80
N VAL A 478 -6.37 26.92 -3.12
CA VAL A 478 -6.37 25.72 -3.97
C VAL A 478 -5.14 25.74 -4.87
N PHE A 479 -4.40 24.64 -4.90
CA PHE A 479 -3.30 24.41 -5.84
C PHE A 479 -3.64 23.24 -6.76
N ALA A 480 -3.74 23.51 -8.06
CA ALA A 480 -3.94 22.48 -9.08
C ALA A 480 -2.60 22.11 -9.72
N LEU A 481 -2.49 20.88 -10.21
CA LEU A 481 -1.35 20.52 -11.06
C LEU A 481 -1.32 21.38 -12.32
N PRO A 482 -0.13 21.75 -12.82
CA PRO A 482 -0.01 22.66 -13.96
C PRO A 482 -0.51 22.05 -15.28
N LYS A 483 -0.48 20.71 -15.41
CA LYS A 483 -0.93 19.97 -16.60
C LYS A 483 -1.60 18.66 -16.18
N PRO A 484 -2.58 18.16 -16.95
CA PRO A 484 -3.10 16.82 -16.77
C PRO A 484 -2.04 15.76 -17.10
N PHE A 485 -2.14 14.60 -16.45
CA PHE A 485 -1.44 13.38 -16.84
C PHE A 485 -2.38 12.51 -17.68
N ALA A 486 -1.85 11.93 -18.76
CA ALA A 486 -2.57 10.93 -19.55
C ALA A 486 -2.33 9.53 -18.95
N ILE A 487 -3.41 8.80 -18.67
CA ILE A 487 -3.42 7.45 -18.13
C ILE A 487 -3.84 6.49 -19.23
N LYS A 488 -3.07 5.42 -19.42
CA LYS A 488 -3.39 4.36 -20.38
C LYS A 488 -4.55 3.48 -19.92
N ALA A 489 -5.13 2.75 -20.85
CA ALA A 489 -6.23 1.80 -20.56
C ALA A 489 -5.77 0.54 -19.81
N GLU A 490 -4.60 -0.02 -20.12
CA GLU A 490 -4.17 -1.35 -19.69
C GLU A 490 -2.71 -1.39 -19.17
N GLY A 491 -2.38 -2.36 -18.31
CA GLY A 491 -1.04 -2.59 -17.75
C GLY A 491 -0.68 -1.65 -16.59
N THR A 492 0.62 -1.44 -16.35
CA THR A 492 1.15 -0.63 -15.22
C THR A 492 1.63 0.78 -15.61
N MET A 493 1.43 1.78 -14.74
CA MET A 493 1.94 3.14 -14.94
C MET A 493 3.16 3.40 -14.05
N PRO A 494 4.23 4.05 -14.55
CA PRO A 494 5.25 4.56 -13.66
C PRO A 494 4.67 5.69 -12.80
N TYR A 495 5.23 5.87 -11.61
CA TYR A 495 4.90 6.99 -10.73
C TYR A 495 5.05 8.32 -11.47
N GLN A 496 4.01 9.13 -11.40
CA GLN A 496 4.00 10.49 -11.95
C GLN A 496 4.42 11.48 -10.88
N ARG A 497 5.12 12.54 -11.30
CA ARG A 497 5.61 13.59 -10.40
C ARG A 497 5.25 14.95 -10.93
N ALA A 498 4.81 15.82 -10.04
CA ALA A 498 4.53 17.21 -10.34
C ALA A 498 4.91 18.09 -9.15
N THR A 499 5.18 19.37 -9.43
CA THR A 499 5.49 20.36 -8.40
C THR A 499 4.69 21.63 -8.62
N VAL A 500 4.28 22.27 -7.52
CA VAL A 500 3.60 23.57 -7.52
C VAL A 500 4.28 24.48 -6.49
N THR A 501 4.76 25.64 -6.94
CA THR A 501 5.38 26.63 -6.04
C THR A 501 4.34 27.57 -5.46
N THR A 502 4.41 27.81 -4.16
CA THR A 502 3.55 28.76 -3.44
C THR A 502 4.16 30.17 -3.46
N SER A 503 3.32 31.19 -3.29
CA SER A 503 3.73 32.60 -3.31
C SER A 503 3.56 33.31 -1.96
N PHE A 504 3.36 32.56 -0.86
CA PHE A 504 3.14 33.16 0.45
C PHE A 504 4.40 33.86 0.97
N PRO A 505 4.29 35.11 1.48
CA PRO A 505 5.44 35.86 1.99
C PRO A 505 5.89 35.40 3.39
N GLU A 506 5.03 34.67 4.10
CA GLU A 506 5.25 34.17 5.46
C GLU A 506 4.66 32.76 5.60
N ASP A 507 5.07 32.02 6.63
CA ASP A 507 4.56 30.69 6.92
C ASP A 507 3.03 30.72 7.11
N ARG A 508 2.37 29.67 6.62
CA ARG A 508 0.94 29.44 6.82
C ARG A 508 0.74 28.18 7.63
N TRP A 509 -0.25 28.21 8.51
CA TRP A 509 -0.65 27.06 9.33
C TRP A 509 -1.91 26.46 8.76
N VAL A 510 -1.81 25.24 8.21
CA VAL A 510 -2.91 24.53 7.56
C VAL A 510 -3.61 23.63 8.57
N GLN A 511 -4.88 23.91 8.85
CA GLN A 511 -5.70 23.11 9.77
C GLN A 511 -6.43 21.97 9.05
N ALA A 512 -6.76 22.13 7.77
CA ALA A 512 -7.34 21.06 6.97
C ALA A 512 -6.80 21.05 5.54
N TYR A 513 -6.71 19.85 4.95
CA TYR A 513 -6.41 19.66 3.54
C TYR A 513 -7.30 18.59 2.93
N GLU A 514 -7.50 18.67 1.62
CA GLU A 514 -8.18 17.65 0.82
C GLU A 514 -7.56 17.60 -0.57
N ILE A 515 -7.38 16.39 -1.10
CA ILE A 515 -6.85 16.15 -2.44
C ILE A 515 -7.98 15.59 -3.30
N ILE A 516 -8.26 16.24 -4.42
CA ILE A 516 -9.33 15.88 -5.36
C ILE A 516 -8.72 15.64 -6.73
N PRO A 517 -8.64 14.37 -7.18
CA PRO A 517 -8.37 14.02 -8.57
C PRO A 517 -9.57 14.34 -9.48
N THR A 518 -9.32 14.64 -10.75
CA THR A 518 -10.41 14.74 -11.74
C THR A 518 -10.85 13.36 -12.23
N ALA A 519 -9.99 12.35 -12.10
CA ALA A 519 -10.27 10.96 -12.41
C ALA A 519 -9.96 10.03 -11.21
N PRO A 520 -10.73 10.10 -10.11
CA PRO A 520 -10.44 9.35 -8.87
C PRO A 520 -10.39 7.83 -9.10
N GLN A 521 -11.10 7.31 -10.10
CA GLN A 521 -11.17 5.89 -10.46
C GLN A 521 -9.85 5.28 -10.95
N VAL A 522 -8.84 6.10 -11.27
CA VAL A 522 -7.49 5.64 -11.65
C VAL A 522 -6.41 6.04 -10.65
N VAL A 523 -6.72 6.81 -9.60
CA VAL A 523 -5.72 7.26 -8.61
C VAL A 523 -5.67 6.29 -7.43
N HIS A 524 -4.56 5.57 -7.30
CA HIS A 524 -4.37 4.62 -6.20
C HIS A 524 -3.85 5.30 -4.93
N HIS A 525 -2.90 6.22 -5.04
CA HIS A 525 -2.53 7.11 -3.94
C HIS A 525 -1.79 8.36 -4.45
N VAL A 526 -1.77 9.39 -3.61
CA VAL A 526 -0.95 10.61 -3.81
C VAL A 526 -0.18 10.86 -2.53
N ILE A 527 1.13 11.04 -2.64
CA ILE A 527 1.98 11.47 -1.54
C ILE A 527 2.45 12.89 -1.82
N VAL A 528 2.17 13.79 -0.87
CA VAL A 528 2.53 15.21 -0.96
C VAL A 528 3.65 15.50 0.03
N ARG A 529 4.72 16.13 -0.45
CA ARG A 529 5.79 16.70 0.37
C ARG A 529 5.83 18.21 0.16
N VAL A 530 6.29 18.92 1.19
CA VAL A 530 6.46 20.38 1.17
C VAL A 530 7.93 20.67 1.40
N HIS A 531 8.51 21.43 0.47
CA HIS A 531 9.94 21.76 0.46
C HIS A 531 10.12 23.26 0.69
N GLU A 532 11.09 23.61 1.53
CA GLU A 532 11.50 24.99 1.77
C GLU A 532 11.92 25.68 0.45
N LYS A 533 11.81 27.01 0.42
CA LYS A 533 12.18 27.79 -0.78
C LYS A 533 13.64 27.55 -1.17
N GLY A 534 13.87 27.11 -2.41
CA GLY A 534 15.22 26.84 -2.94
C GLY A 534 15.81 25.49 -2.53
N ALA A 535 15.05 24.63 -1.83
CA ALA A 535 15.48 23.27 -1.54
C ALA A 535 15.70 22.46 -2.83
N ASN A 536 16.71 21.59 -2.83
CA ASN A 536 16.95 20.65 -3.91
C ASN A 536 15.95 19.48 -3.79
N ILE A 537 14.97 19.43 -4.69
CA ILE A 537 13.94 18.39 -4.70
C ILE A 537 14.54 17.13 -5.33
N SER A 538 14.68 16.08 -4.51
CA SER A 538 15.24 14.80 -4.91
C SER A 538 14.25 13.66 -4.66
N ASP A 539 14.29 12.70 -5.58
CA ASP A 539 13.48 11.48 -5.51
C ASP A 539 14.24 10.32 -4.84
N ARG A 540 15.52 10.52 -4.46
CA ARG A 540 16.39 9.44 -3.94
C ARG A 540 15.88 8.83 -2.63
N ASP A 541 15.22 9.64 -1.80
CA ASP A 541 14.68 9.24 -0.49
C ASP A 541 13.15 9.05 -0.53
N GLU A 542 12.56 9.01 -1.74
CA GLU A 542 11.12 8.74 -1.88
C GLU A 542 10.77 7.34 -1.38
N GLY A 543 9.81 7.30 -0.47
CA GLY A 543 9.37 6.08 0.22
C GLY A 543 10.12 5.78 1.51
N SER A 544 11.21 6.48 1.87
CA SER A 544 11.84 6.31 3.20
C SER A 544 11.44 7.37 4.22
N ASP A 545 10.95 8.52 3.74
CA ASP A 545 10.61 9.69 4.55
C ASP A 545 9.11 9.81 4.83
N GLY A 546 8.74 10.66 5.78
CA GLY A 546 7.35 11.02 6.05
C GLY A 546 6.73 11.88 4.94
N TYR A 547 5.42 12.08 5.02
CA TYR A 547 4.66 12.91 4.09
C TYR A 547 4.03 14.13 4.79
N TRP A 548 3.73 15.17 4.02
CA TRP A 548 3.00 16.34 4.50
C TRP A 548 1.48 16.11 4.42
N ALA A 549 1.00 15.64 3.27
CA ALA A 549 -0.38 15.20 3.03
C ALA A 549 -0.40 13.91 2.20
N ALA A 550 -1.48 13.14 2.30
CA ALA A 550 -1.66 11.91 1.53
C ALA A 550 -3.11 11.78 1.05
N TYR A 551 -3.28 11.11 -0.09
CA TYR A 551 -4.56 10.62 -0.59
C TYR A 551 -4.43 9.11 -0.77
N VAL A 552 -5.40 8.37 -0.24
CA VAL A 552 -5.62 6.96 -0.54
C VAL A 552 -7.14 6.74 -0.64
N PRO A 553 -7.63 5.74 -1.40
CA PRO A 553 -9.03 5.35 -1.36
C PRO A 553 -9.52 5.15 0.08
N GLY A 554 -10.58 5.85 0.47
CA GLY A 554 -11.13 5.85 1.83
C GLY A 554 -10.53 6.88 2.79
N ASN A 555 -9.46 7.60 2.42
CA ASN A 555 -8.89 8.70 3.20
C ASN A 555 -8.34 9.80 2.26
N THR A 556 -9.22 10.71 1.86
CA THR A 556 -8.96 11.77 0.85
C THR A 556 -8.59 13.13 1.46
N HIS A 557 -8.86 13.31 2.74
CA HIS A 557 -8.74 14.59 3.45
C HIS A 557 -8.28 14.41 4.90
N ARG A 558 -7.86 15.50 5.53
CA ARG A 558 -7.55 15.56 6.95
C ARG A 558 -8.05 16.88 7.52
N ILE A 559 -8.85 16.80 8.59
CA ILE A 559 -9.25 17.96 9.41
C ILE A 559 -8.60 17.81 10.77
N LEU A 560 -7.71 18.72 11.13
CA LEU A 560 -7.00 18.68 12.41
C LEU A 560 -7.83 19.36 13.50
N PRO A 561 -7.77 18.87 14.75
CA PRO A 561 -8.43 19.51 15.88
C PRO A 561 -8.01 20.98 16.04
N PRO A 562 -8.81 21.81 16.74
CA PRO A 562 -8.39 23.15 17.14
C PRO A 562 -7.00 23.14 17.80
N ALA A 563 -6.25 24.23 17.61
CA ALA A 563 -4.86 24.40 18.05
C ALA A 563 -3.81 23.49 17.38
N HIS A 564 -4.19 22.62 16.42
CA HIS A 564 -3.27 21.77 15.68
C HIS A 564 -3.22 22.19 14.20
N ALA A 565 -2.03 22.26 13.62
CA ALA A 565 -1.87 22.59 12.22
C ALA A 565 -0.60 21.98 11.61
N LYS A 566 -0.58 21.85 10.28
CA LYS A 566 0.63 21.57 9.51
C LYS A 566 1.26 22.88 9.05
N ARG A 567 2.59 22.99 9.17
CA ARG A 567 3.32 24.16 8.66
C ARG A 567 3.45 24.09 7.15
N LEU A 568 3.13 25.18 6.47
CA LEU A 568 3.41 25.43 5.05
C LEU A 568 4.37 26.62 4.98
N PRO A 569 5.67 26.39 4.75
CA PRO A 569 6.66 27.47 4.77
C PRO A 569 6.45 28.52 3.68
N ALA A 570 6.91 29.74 3.96
CA ALA A 570 6.91 30.85 3.00
C ALA A 570 7.61 30.50 1.68
N GLY A 571 6.96 30.75 0.55
CA GLY A 571 7.50 30.46 -0.78
C GLY A 571 7.88 28.99 -1.03
N SER A 572 7.30 28.06 -0.26
CA SER A 572 7.58 26.62 -0.39
C SER A 572 7.16 26.05 -1.76
N THR A 573 7.74 24.92 -2.11
CA THR A 573 7.31 24.10 -3.25
C THR A 573 6.64 22.83 -2.77
N ILE A 574 5.43 22.57 -3.26
CA ILE A 574 4.65 21.36 -3.00
C ILE A 574 4.99 20.35 -4.09
N SER A 575 5.48 19.17 -3.73
CA SER A 575 5.72 18.07 -4.67
C SER A 575 4.69 16.96 -4.50
N PHE A 576 4.21 16.43 -5.61
CA PHE A 576 3.23 15.35 -5.69
C PHE A 576 3.90 14.14 -6.31
N GLN A 577 3.83 13.00 -5.63
CA GLN A 577 4.12 11.68 -6.18
C GLN A 577 2.79 10.93 -6.31
N ILE A 578 2.46 10.48 -7.52
CA ILE A 578 1.13 9.96 -7.84
C ILE A 578 1.27 8.56 -8.43
N HIS A 579 0.52 7.62 -7.85
CA HIS A 579 0.42 6.27 -8.37
C HIS A 579 -0.95 6.06 -9.04
N TYR A 580 -0.92 5.79 -10.35
CA TYR A 580 -2.11 5.51 -11.15
C TYR A 580 -2.26 4.02 -11.45
N THR A 581 -3.49 3.52 -11.35
CA THR A 581 -3.86 2.15 -11.74
C THR A 581 -4.82 2.21 -12.92
N PRO A 582 -4.40 1.79 -14.13
CA PRO A 582 -5.28 1.67 -15.28
C PRO A 582 -6.52 0.80 -15.00
N ASN A 583 -7.67 1.23 -15.53
CA ASN A 583 -8.97 0.64 -15.25
C ASN A 583 -9.74 0.19 -16.51
N GLY A 584 -9.05 0.07 -17.65
CA GLY A 584 -9.62 -0.36 -18.93
C GLY A 584 -9.96 0.78 -19.89
N LYS A 585 -9.85 2.05 -19.47
CA LYS A 585 -10.13 3.22 -20.33
C LYS A 585 -8.98 4.24 -20.27
N PRO A 586 -8.59 4.83 -21.41
CA PRO A 586 -7.69 5.96 -21.37
C PRO A 586 -8.43 7.17 -20.80
N VAL A 587 -7.82 7.82 -19.82
CA VAL A 587 -8.39 9.00 -19.14
C VAL A 587 -7.28 10.01 -18.84
N GLU A 588 -7.66 11.24 -18.55
CA GLU A 588 -6.74 12.26 -18.06
C GLU A 588 -7.07 12.63 -16.62
N ASP A 589 -6.04 12.84 -15.81
CA ASP A 589 -6.18 13.30 -14.43
C ASP A 589 -5.40 14.60 -14.20
N GLN A 590 -6.05 15.59 -13.59
CA GLN A 590 -5.44 16.83 -13.14
C GLN A 590 -5.89 17.14 -11.71
N LEU A 591 -5.28 16.46 -10.75
CA LEU A 591 -5.63 16.65 -9.35
C LEU A 591 -5.35 18.07 -8.84
N LYS A 592 -6.03 18.41 -7.75
CA LYS A 592 -5.82 19.63 -6.97
C LYS A 592 -5.82 19.34 -5.47
N ILE A 593 -5.17 20.21 -4.70
CA ILE A 593 -5.20 20.21 -3.25
C ILE A 593 -5.81 21.53 -2.73
N GLY A 594 -6.83 21.41 -1.89
CA GLY A 594 -7.45 22.52 -1.16
C GLY A 594 -6.94 22.55 0.27
N MET A 595 -6.75 23.74 0.83
CA MET A 595 -6.29 23.93 2.20
C MET A 595 -7.11 24.99 2.92
N ILE A 596 -7.39 24.74 4.21
CA ILE A 596 -7.99 25.70 5.15
C ILE A 596 -6.94 26.07 6.19
N PHE A 597 -6.74 27.36 6.41
CA PHE A 597 -5.78 27.88 7.38
C PHE A 597 -6.38 27.91 8.79
N ALA A 598 -5.52 27.69 9.79
CA ALA A 598 -5.89 27.88 11.18
C ALA A 598 -6.24 29.35 11.44
N LYS A 599 -7.38 29.59 12.08
CA LYS A 599 -7.85 30.94 12.42
C LYS A 599 -7.06 31.58 13.56
N GLU A 600 -6.58 30.74 14.47
CA GLU A 600 -5.74 31.12 15.61
C GLU A 600 -4.35 30.49 15.45
N PRO A 601 -3.28 31.10 15.98
CA PRO A 601 -1.96 30.48 16.02
C PRO A 601 -2.03 29.08 16.66
N PRO A 602 -1.49 28.03 16.00
CA PRO A 602 -1.53 26.69 16.56
C PRO A 602 -0.61 26.57 17.78
N GLU A 603 -0.99 25.69 18.70
CA GLU A 603 -0.16 25.26 19.82
C GLU A 603 0.69 24.04 19.46
N TYR A 604 0.27 23.26 18.45
CA TYR A 604 0.93 22.04 18.03
C TYR A 604 1.11 21.98 16.51
N GLU A 605 2.33 21.66 16.07
CA GLU A 605 2.61 21.28 14.69
C GLU A 605 2.39 19.77 14.52
N VAL A 606 1.63 19.38 13.49
CA VAL A 606 1.36 17.98 13.16
C VAL A 606 2.34 17.48 12.12
N LYS A 607 3.12 16.45 12.45
CA LYS A 607 4.11 15.83 11.56
C LYS A 607 3.82 14.36 11.35
N VAL A 608 4.31 13.83 10.24
CA VAL A 608 4.31 12.38 9.98
C VAL A 608 5.76 11.93 9.87
N ALA A 609 6.15 11.00 10.74
CA ALA A 609 7.44 10.35 10.67
C ALA A 609 7.30 8.99 9.97
N ALA A 610 8.38 8.52 9.33
CA ALA A 610 8.44 7.19 8.72
C ALA A 610 9.44 6.30 9.47
N VAL A 611 8.98 5.11 9.85
CA VAL A 611 9.85 4.00 10.27
C VAL A 611 10.00 3.08 9.06
N SER A 612 11.11 3.19 8.32
CA SER A 612 11.31 2.48 7.06
C SER A 612 12.43 1.44 7.13
N HIS A 613 12.30 0.36 6.33
CA HIS A 613 13.35 -0.64 6.17
C HIS A 613 13.83 -0.79 4.71
N PRO A 614 14.71 0.09 4.20
CA PRO A 614 15.17 0.07 2.80
C PRO A 614 16.11 -1.10 2.44
N ARG A 615 16.37 -2.02 3.38
CA ARG A 615 17.31 -3.15 3.21
C ARG A 615 16.63 -4.51 3.27
N ILE A 616 15.30 -4.56 3.16
CA ILE A 616 14.53 -5.80 3.08
C ILE A 616 15.04 -6.72 1.97
N ARG A 617 14.91 -8.02 2.20
CA ARG A 617 15.24 -9.05 1.22
C ARG A 617 14.28 -10.21 1.41
N ILE A 618 13.33 -10.32 0.49
CA ILE A 618 12.27 -11.34 0.54
C ILE A 618 12.68 -12.50 -0.39
N PRO A 619 12.98 -13.70 0.14
CA PRO A 619 13.42 -14.82 -0.67
C PRO A 619 12.35 -15.25 -1.68
N ALA A 620 12.79 -15.81 -2.81
CA ALA A 620 11.92 -16.45 -3.78
C ALA A 620 11.11 -17.58 -3.11
N GLY A 621 9.83 -17.70 -3.46
CA GLY A 621 8.95 -18.78 -2.99
C GLY A 621 8.48 -18.70 -1.53
N ALA A 622 8.94 -17.72 -0.74
CA ALA A 622 8.58 -17.63 0.69
C ALA A 622 7.13 -17.17 0.89
N SER A 623 6.31 -17.93 1.62
CA SER A 623 4.88 -17.64 1.83
C SER A 623 4.58 -16.70 3.01
N ASP A 624 5.49 -16.61 3.96
CA ASP A 624 5.34 -15.89 5.24
C ASP A 624 6.70 -15.30 5.68
N HIS A 625 7.39 -14.61 4.78
CA HIS A 625 8.67 -13.98 5.08
C HIS A 625 8.49 -12.78 6.00
N VAL A 626 9.28 -12.67 7.05
CA VAL A 626 9.12 -11.63 8.07
C VAL A 626 10.29 -10.66 8.05
N GLU A 627 9.97 -9.37 8.02
CA GLU A 627 10.93 -8.28 8.17
C GLU A 627 10.58 -7.46 9.42
N VAL A 628 11.61 -7.02 10.15
CA VAL A 628 11.45 -6.26 11.39
C VAL A 628 12.33 -5.02 11.33
N ARG A 629 11.76 -3.88 11.73
CA ARG A 629 12.53 -2.66 11.95
C ARG A 629 12.23 -2.07 13.31
N GLN A 630 13.28 -1.67 14.02
CA GLN A 630 13.20 -0.94 15.27
C GLN A 630 13.77 0.46 15.11
N GLN A 631 13.16 1.41 15.80
CA GLN A 631 13.56 2.81 15.82
C GLN A 631 13.34 3.38 17.23
N ALA A 632 14.40 3.94 17.81
CA ALA A 632 14.30 4.64 19.09
C ALA A 632 13.63 6.01 18.89
N ILE A 633 12.81 6.38 19.87
CA ILE A 633 12.07 7.63 19.92
C ILE A 633 12.96 8.74 20.52
N PRO A 634 13.27 9.80 19.77
CA PRO A 634 14.32 10.75 20.15
C PRO A 634 13.85 11.82 21.15
N THR A 635 12.54 12.05 21.23
CA THR A 635 11.90 13.07 22.07
C THR A 635 10.57 12.55 22.57
N ASP A 636 9.98 13.21 23.56
CA ASP A 636 8.60 12.89 23.94
C ASP A 636 7.68 13.23 22.77
N MET A 637 6.76 12.30 22.44
CA MET A 637 5.88 12.41 21.29
C MET A 637 4.46 12.02 21.68
N LEU A 638 3.46 12.68 21.07
CA LEU A 638 2.06 12.28 21.13
C LEU A 638 1.67 11.72 19.78
N PHE A 639 1.53 10.40 19.67
CA PHE A 639 1.13 9.72 18.44
C PHE A 639 -0.38 9.85 18.23
N SER A 640 -0.80 10.34 17.08
CA SER A 640 -2.22 10.59 16.75
C SER A 640 -2.77 9.60 15.73
N ALA A 641 -1.95 9.10 14.82
CA ALA A 641 -2.40 8.16 13.79
C ALA A 641 -1.26 7.28 13.26
N TYR A 642 -1.63 6.18 12.61
CA TYR A 642 -0.70 5.30 11.90
C TYR A 642 -1.16 5.02 10.47
N MET A 643 -0.22 4.69 9.60
CA MET A 643 -0.51 4.17 8.26
C MET A 643 0.59 3.19 7.85
N ALA A 644 0.23 1.95 7.56
CA ALA A 644 1.17 0.95 7.06
C ALA A 644 1.27 1.03 5.53
N HIS A 645 2.48 0.81 5.00
CA HIS A 645 2.70 0.72 3.55
C HIS A 645 3.64 -0.43 3.19
N MET A 646 3.12 -1.29 2.31
CA MET A 646 3.78 -2.39 1.61
C MET A 646 3.14 -2.53 0.22
N HIS A 647 3.79 -3.22 -0.71
CA HIS A 647 3.25 -3.52 -2.04
C HIS A 647 2.47 -4.85 -2.04
N VAL A 648 2.37 -5.49 -3.21
CA VAL A 648 1.46 -6.59 -3.50
C VAL A 648 1.75 -7.88 -2.74
N ARG A 649 2.91 -7.99 -2.08
CA ARG A 649 3.28 -9.17 -1.27
C ARG A 649 2.96 -8.98 0.20
N GLY A 650 2.69 -7.76 0.67
CA GLY A 650 2.29 -7.53 2.06
C GLY A 650 1.07 -8.39 2.47
N LYS A 651 1.17 -9.06 3.62
CA LYS A 651 0.11 -9.88 4.24
C LYS A 651 -0.36 -9.32 5.56
N SER A 652 0.56 -8.81 6.39
CA SER A 652 0.23 -8.24 7.69
C SER A 652 1.28 -7.22 8.11
N PHE A 653 0.87 -6.29 8.97
CA PHE A 653 1.73 -5.24 9.48
C PHE A 653 1.40 -4.94 10.95
N LYS A 654 2.42 -4.85 11.80
CA LYS A 654 2.23 -4.61 13.23
C LYS A 654 3.16 -3.51 13.74
N TYR A 655 2.63 -2.64 14.58
CA TYR A 655 3.35 -1.65 15.37
C TYR A 655 3.35 -2.04 16.84
N GLU A 656 4.52 -2.05 17.45
CA GLU A 656 4.73 -2.27 18.87
C GLU A 656 5.61 -1.15 19.42
N VAL A 657 5.43 -0.82 20.68
CA VAL A 657 6.34 0.08 21.41
C VAL A 657 6.83 -0.61 22.67
N THR A 658 8.13 -0.55 22.90
CA THR A 658 8.75 -0.90 24.18
C THR A 658 9.13 0.39 24.89
N TYR A 659 8.56 0.63 26.06
CA TYR A 659 8.81 1.82 26.88
C TYR A 659 10.14 1.72 27.64
N PRO A 660 10.68 2.82 28.19
CA PRO A 660 11.92 2.81 28.97
C PRO A 660 11.89 1.90 30.21
N ASP A 661 10.70 1.59 30.73
CA ASP A 661 10.50 0.66 31.85
C ASP A 661 10.52 -0.83 31.42
N GLY A 662 10.70 -1.11 30.12
CA GLY A 662 10.70 -2.45 29.54
C GLY A 662 9.32 -2.98 29.17
N LYS A 663 8.23 -2.29 29.52
CA LYS A 663 6.87 -2.69 29.13
C LYS A 663 6.72 -2.60 27.63
N THR A 664 6.12 -3.62 27.01
CA THR A 664 5.80 -3.63 25.58
C THR A 664 4.29 -3.59 25.37
N GLU A 665 3.85 -2.80 24.40
CA GLU A 665 2.45 -2.63 24.02
C GLU A 665 2.31 -2.70 22.50
N THR A 666 1.22 -3.30 22.01
CA THR A 666 0.84 -3.25 20.59
C THR A 666 0.09 -1.94 20.33
N LEU A 667 0.60 -1.14 19.40
CA LEU A 667 0.01 0.14 19.01
C LEU A 667 -1.06 -0.03 17.92
N LEU A 668 -0.76 -0.87 16.94
CA LEU A 668 -1.64 -1.25 15.82
C LEU A 668 -1.25 -2.65 15.34
N ASP A 669 -2.24 -3.50 15.08
CA ASP A 669 -2.05 -4.82 14.48
C ASP A 669 -2.98 -4.93 13.28
N ILE A 670 -2.41 -5.16 12.10
CA ILE A 670 -3.13 -5.37 10.83
C ILE A 670 -2.85 -6.81 10.40
N PRO A 671 -3.62 -7.80 10.88
CA PRO A 671 -3.40 -9.21 10.55
C PRO A 671 -3.68 -9.54 9.08
N ARG A 672 -4.42 -8.66 8.38
CA ARG A 672 -4.81 -8.82 6.97
C ARG A 672 -4.57 -7.52 6.19
N TYR A 673 -3.30 -7.22 5.91
CA TYR A 673 -2.95 -6.09 5.06
C TYR A 673 -3.39 -6.34 3.61
N ASP A 674 -3.97 -5.31 2.99
CA ASP A 674 -4.33 -5.31 1.57
C ASP A 674 -3.74 -4.06 0.91
N PHE A 675 -2.93 -4.27 -0.15
CA PHE A 675 -2.29 -3.19 -0.91
C PHE A 675 -3.28 -2.14 -1.43
N ASN A 676 -4.51 -2.57 -1.77
CA ASN A 676 -5.54 -1.69 -2.29
C ASN A 676 -6.15 -0.77 -1.22
N TRP A 677 -5.87 -1.04 0.07
CA TRP A 677 -6.42 -0.34 1.23
C TRP A 677 -5.33 0.09 2.22
N GLN A 678 -4.65 1.20 1.91
CA GLN A 678 -3.57 1.76 2.74
C GLN A 678 -4.12 2.77 3.76
N LEU A 679 -5.03 2.29 4.60
CA LEU A 679 -5.84 3.13 5.49
C LEU A 679 -5.00 3.87 6.55
N ALA A 680 -5.46 5.07 6.91
CA ALA A 680 -5.04 5.73 8.14
C ALA A 680 -5.83 5.16 9.33
N TYR A 681 -5.18 5.02 10.49
CA TYR A 681 -5.80 4.59 11.74
C TYR A 681 -5.65 5.71 12.77
N ASP A 682 -6.70 6.49 12.95
CA ASP A 682 -6.71 7.68 13.80
C ASP A 682 -7.08 7.32 15.23
N TYR A 683 -6.29 7.69 16.21
CA TYR A 683 -6.70 7.51 17.60
C TYR A 683 -7.80 8.50 17.99
N LYS A 684 -8.76 8.02 18.79
CA LYS A 684 -9.69 8.88 19.53
C LYS A 684 -8.95 9.78 20.52
N GLN A 685 -7.88 9.26 21.12
CA GLN A 685 -7.05 9.96 22.10
C GLN A 685 -5.58 9.71 21.77
N PRO A 686 -4.78 10.76 21.48
CA PRO A 686 -3.37 10.59 21.15
C PRO A 686 -2.60 9.83 22.24
N LYS A 687 -1.68 8.97 21.81
CA LYS A 687 -0.87 8.14 22.68
C LYS A 687 0.44 8.83 23.02
N PHE A 688 0.68 9.09 24.30
CA PHE A 688 1.98 9.58 24.76
C PHE A 688 3.04 8.47 24.70
N VAL A 689 4.15 8.77 24.03
CA VAL A 689 5.31 7.89 23.91
C VAL A 689 6.55 8.68 24.35
N PRO A 690 7.16 8.33 25.52
CA PRO A 690 8.29 9.06 26.04
C PRO A 690 9.55 8.81 25.21
N ARG A 691 10.45 9.79 25.23
CA ARG A 691 11.82 9.66 24.73
C ARG A 691 12.49 8.40 25.28
N GLY A 692 13.23 7.70 24.42
CA GLY A 692 13.91 6.46 24.77
C GLY A 692 13.04 5.20 24.60
N SER A 693 11.74 5.35 24.34
CA SER A 693 10.92 4.23 23.85
C SER A 693 11.45 3.71 22.52
N VAL A 694 11.22 2.44 22.22
CA VAL A 694 11.59 1.82 20.94
C VAL A 694 10.32 1.39 20.23
N VAL A 695 10.05 2.00 19.08
CA VAL A 695 8.99 1.54 18.17
C VAL A 695 9.55 0.42 17.30
N LYS A 696 8.83 -0.69 17.26
CA LYS A 696 9.10 -1.85 16.40
C LYS A 696 7.96 -1.99 15.41
N ILE A 697 8.30 -2.07 14.12
CA ILE A 697 7.39 -2.48 13.07
C ILE A 697 7.76 -3.88 12.59
N THR A 698 6.74 -4.70 12.32
CA THR A 698 6.88 -6.06 11.79
C THR A 698 5.99 -6.19 10.57
N ALA A 699 6.55 -6.68 9.46
CA ALA A 699 5.85 -6.88 8.20
C ALA A 699 5.99 -8.33 7.77
N VAL A 700 4.92 -8.93 7.25
CA VAL A 700 4.92 -10.28 6.68
C VAL A 700 4.60 -10.21 5.19
N TYR A 701 5.38 -10.94 4.38
CA TYR A 701 5.26 -10.96 2.92
C TYR A 701 5.00 -12.37 2.37
N ASP A 702 4.18 -12.45 1.32
CA ASP A 702 3.96 -13.64 0.49
C ASP A 702 4.59 -13.47 -0.90
N ASN A 703 5.81 -13.99 -1.06
CA ASN A 703 6.51 -14.13 -2.32
C ASN A 703 6.41 -15.56 -2.91
N SER A 704 5.40 -16.33 -2.50
CA SER A 704 5.14 -17.67 -3.03
C SER A 704 4.26 -17.64 -4.29
N THR A 705 4.08 -18.82 -4.90
CA THR A 705 3.14 -19.04 -6.01
C THR A 705 1.67 -18.94 -5.59
N ASN A 706 1.39 -18.94 -4.29
CA ASN A 706 0.01 -18.86 -3.78
C ASN A 706 -0.52 -17.43 -3.72
N ASN A 707 0.34 -16.42 -3.80
CA ASN A 707 -0.08 -15.03 -3.93
C ASN A 707 -0.42 -14.71 -5.39
N PRO A 708 -1.70 -14.56 -5.76
CA PRO A 708 -2.07 -14.32 -7.15
C PRO A 708 -1.62 -12.95 -7.69
N ALA A 709 -1.29 -12.02 -6.79
CA ALA A 709 -0.75 -10.72 -7.15
C ALA A 709 0.78 -10.76 -7.39
N ASN A 710 1.44 -11.88 -7.13
CA ASN A 710 2.89 -12.00 -7.29
C ASN A 710 3.25 -12.10 -8.78
N PRO A 711 3.97 -11.11 -9.35
CA PRO A 711 4.33 -11.12 -10.76
C PRO A 711 5.39 -12.17 -11.10
N ASP A 712 6.25 -12.53 -10.15
CA ASP A 712 7.32 -13.50 -10.34
C ASP A 712 7.77 -14.10 -8.99
N PRO A 713 7.24 -15.26 -8.59
CA PRO A 713 7.59 -15.91 -7.32
C PRO A 713 8.98 -16.55 -7.32
N THR A 714 9.66 -16.62 -8.47
CA THR A 714 10.98 -17.26 -8.59
C THR A 714 12.13 -16.32 -8.26
N LYS A 715 11.84 -15.02 -8.08
CA LYS A 715 12.85 -14.00 -7.81
C LYS A 715 12.86 -13.57 -6.35
N GLU A 716 14.06 -13.28 -5.85
CA GLU A 716 14.26 -12.51 -4.63
C GLU A 716 13.77 -11.07 -4.86
N VAL A 717 13.05 -10.51 -3.90
CA VAL A 717 12.49 -9.15 -3.97
C VAL A 717 13.16 -8.25 -2.95
N ARG A 718 13.35 -6.99 -3.33
CA ARG A 718 14.04 -5.95 -2.55
C ARG A 718 13.22 -4.68 -2.52
N TRP A 719 13.71 -3.72 -1.74
CA TRP A 719 13.16 -2.37 -1.74
C TRP A 719 13.13 -1.76 -3.15
N GLY A 720 11.99 -1.21 -3.55
CA GLY A 720 11.86 -0.47 -4.80
C GLY A 720 10.54 0.26 -4.91
N ALA A 721 10.48 1.23 -5.82
CA ALA A 721 9.31 2.10 -6.00
C ALA A 721 8.14 1.37 -6.67
N GLN A 722 8.42 0.42 -7.55
CA GLN A 722 7.37 -0.19 -8.37
C GLN A 722 6.56 -1.19 -7.56
N THR A 723 5.28 -1.33 -7.90
CA THR A 723 4.35 -2.26 -7.23
C THR A 723 4.80 -3.72 -7.27
N PHE A 724 5.67 -4.09 -8.22
CA PHE A 724 6.28 -5.43 -8.30
C PHE A 724 7.57 -5.58 -7.47
N ASP A 725 8.17 -4.48 -7.02
CA ASP A 725 9.18 -4.47 -5.94
C ASP A 725 8.46 -4.55 -4.59
N GLU A 726 9.15 -4.25 -3.47
CA GLU A 726 8.49 -4.12 -2.17
C GLU A 726 8.94 -2.89 -1.38
N MET A 727 8.16 -2.55 -0.36
CA MET A 727 8.48 -1.56 0.65
C MET A 727 8.04 -2.01 2.04
N MET A 728 8.72 -1.49 3.05
CA MET A 728 8.33 -1.65 4.46
C MET A 728 8.36 -0.28 5.13
N ILE A 729 7.19 0.36 5.26
CA ILE A 729 7.07 1.66 5.90
C ILE A 729 5.97 1.63 6.93
N GLY A 730 6.33 2.06 8.15
CA GLY A 730 5.34 2.41 9.16
C GLY A 730 5.30 3.90 9.38
N TYR A 731 4.23 4.57 8.94
CA TYR A 731 4.03 5.99 9.18
C TYR A 731 3.41 6.22 10.57
N VAL A 732 3.91 7.22 11.26
CA VAL A 732 3.42 7.66 12.57
C VAL A 732 3.14 9.15 12.51
N GLU A 733 1.87 9.55 12.57
CA GLU A 733 1.48 10.95 12.77
C GLU A 733 1.65 11.29 14.26
N HIS A 734 2.25 12.45 14.53
CA HIS A 734 2.45 12.92 15.89
C HIS A 734 2.39 14.44 16.00
N PHE A 735 2.17 14.90 17.23
CA PHE A 735 2.12 16.33 17.56
C PHE A 735 3.43 16.80 18.16
N VAL A 736 3.87 17.99 17.75
CA VAL A 736 5.05 18.69 18.27
C VAL A 736 4.60 20.00 18.88
N PRO A 737 4.80 20.23 20.19
CA PRO A 737 4.48 21.51 20.81
C PRO A 737 5.24 22.66 20.17
N LEU A 738 4.54 23.72 19.79
CA LEU A 738 5.17 24.95 19.30
C LEU A 738 5.60 25.83 20.49
N PRO A 739 6.76 26.51 20.40
CA PRO A 739 7.16 27.46 21.43
C PRO A 739 6.10 28.55 21.56
N LYS A 740 5.57 28.79 22.76
CA LYS A 740 4.67 29.92 22.99
C LYS A 740 5.43 31.20 22.62
N ALA A 741 4.86 32.01 21.72
CA ALA A 741 5.41 33.31 21.38
C ALA A 741 5.66 34.07 22.70
N LYS A 742 6.92 34.47 22.96
CA LYS A 742 7.22 35.29 24.12
C LYS A 742 6.40 36.56 23.98
N VAL A 743 5.40 36.74 24.85
CA VAL A 743 4.71 38.01 24.98
C VAL A 743 5.78 39.03 25.33
N ALA A 744 6.10 39.91 24.40
CA ALA A 744 6.91 41.07 24.70
C ALA A 744 6.11 41.88 25.72
N VAL A 745 6.49 41.77 26.99
CA VAL A 745 6.04 42.69 28.02
C VAL A 745 6.56 44.06 27.58
N LYS A 746 5.63 44.89 27.08
CA LYS A 746 5.89 46.29 26.73
C LYS A 746 6.22 47.11 27.97
#